data_AF-A0A8X6YM56-F1
#
_entry.id   AF-A0A8X6YM56-F1
#
_cell.length_a   1.000
_cell.length_b   1.000
_cell.length_c   1.000
_cell.angle_alpha   90.00
_cell.angle_beta   90.00
_cell.angle_gamma   90.00
#
_symmetry.space_group_name_H-M   'P 1'
#
loop_
_entity.id
_entity.type
_entity.pdbx_description
1 polymer ?
#
loop_
_entity_poly.entity_id
_entity_poly.type
_entity_poly.pdbx_seq_one_letter_code
_entity_poly.pdbx_strand_id
1 'polypeptide(L)'
;MSANNLTSKEFGRRFRKALSVPFLLNQVCSANINDFVTSYAASLGCTEKSFFFPLLSCAASCMGTDCCVQLTTHWKEPPVVWTMVITPRSLQRIDVAEHLKMQLLQAQNEAWILGKDEDTKDHLKKFLFDIFTLSQLQDMLKLSNGHGLAIYNSALALHKNLLQPDEADIMLRLHSGLSWFSDSRITRMTLTKTRVNFAIVSTPNTVFQTLTSTPNFQELFHQCFLTTCSEEFHVKFAQISETSDADKLREIFVSLLKLHCTGGPITYKLSTEAKEKFSQIHDELTDKAKQMARKSAHKVYQPALAYLGRLSCILHVLDNIIEAINYKIPVSRLTWNVEISAATVWHARELLGHIIEQRHALMEPTTIDMSQQMVQQPTPVQIVEGQNVQRTPQMQSSPRTVYTSPNVHRTPPVPNASSRLAPSFSFDNAKRNLMNNRVRAPAPRTFVPSNNGAGPIITSVTTTVMPIAKKPDPPFNPIITQVESSNNNNTGRNLPPSLSVSVSDDMNTAQPILLSRAPFTSIMDISEDEFLSSHKSSIKKLLKHGVSEITPSRCVQLKLTPDPTASDESQKYTPSFARSFLKRIALLGFGVCDGPKNGNLRHFVFKKKKFSALGEEQKKILIDLNLTEADYNKCFTTSSQNGSVVCLE
;
A
#
# COMPACT_ATOMS: atom_id res chain seq x y z
N MET A 1 27.64 7.56 1.67
CA MET A 1 26.79 6.49 2.22
C MET A 1 26.91 5.31 1.28
N SER A 2 27.47 4.18 1.72
CA SER A 2 27.57 2.98 0.88
C SER A 2 26.17 2.45 0.60
N ALA A 3 25.76 2.46 -0.66
CA ALA A 3 24.57 1.75 -1.10
C ALA A 3 24.74 0.28 -0.67
N ASN A 4 23.91 -0.18 0.27
CA ASN A 4 23.76 -1.60 0.49
C ASN A 4 23.19 -2.16 -0.81
N ASN A 5 24.02 -2.81 -1.62
CA ASN A 5 23.60 -3.49 -2.83
C ASN A 5 22.74 -4.70 -2.44
N LEU A 6 21.48 -4.43 -2.11
CA LEU A 6 20.46 -5.44 -1.89
C LEU A 6 20.30 -6.20 -3.20
N THR A 7 20.69 -7.47 -3.22
CA THR A 7 20.50 -8.33 -4.39
C THR A 7 19.11 -8.98 -4.35
N SER A 8 18.58 -9.37 -5.51
CA SER A 8 17.28 -10.06 -5.58
C SER A 8 17.27 -11.35 -4.75
N LYS A 9 18.39 -12.10 -4.77
CA LYS A 9 18.58 -13.31 -3.97
C LYS A 9 18.54 -13.01 -2.47
N GLU A 10 19.18 -11.94 -2.04
CA GLU A 10 19.18 -11.52 -0.63
C GLU A 10 17.80 -11.06 -0.18
N PHE A 11 17.11 -10.24 -0.99
CA PHE A 11 15.74 -9.84 -0.70
C PHE A 11 14.80 -11.06 -0.61
N GLY A 12 14.93 -12.02 -1.52
CA GLY A 12 14.16 -13.27 -1.48
C GLY A 12 14.42 -14.09 -0.20
N ARG A 13 15.66 -14.10 0.31
CA ARG A 13 15.99 -14.72 1.61
C ARG A 13 15.30 -14.00 2.76
N ARG A 14 15.35 -12.67 2.78
CA ARG A 14 14.72 -11.85 3.82
C ARG A 14 13.20 -11.94 3.79
N PHE A 15 12.60 -11.99 2.60
CA PHE A 15 11.18 -12.25 2.41
C PHE A 15 10.77 -13.59 3.03
N ARG A 16 11.52 -14.69 2.78
CA ARG A 16 11.24 -15.98 3.43
C ARG A 16 11.38 -15.92 4.95
N LYS A 17 12.36 -15.18 5.48
CA LYS A 17 12.47 -14.95 6.93
C LYS A 17 11.27 -14.17 7.47
N ALA A 18 10.78 -13.17 6.74
CA ALA A 18 9.60 -12.40 7.11
C ALA A 18 8.32 -13.25 7.11
N LEU A 19 8.21 -14.24 6.21
CA LEU A 19 7.11 -15.21 6.23
C LEU A 19 7.09 -16.10 7.50
N SER A 20 8.25 -16.33 8.13
CA SER A 20 8.30 -17.10 9.39
C SER A 20 7.88 -16.31 10.64
N VAL A 21 7.65 -15.00 10.52
CA VAL A 21 7.13 -14.20 11.64
C VAL A 21 5.66 -14.55 11.84
N PRO A 22 5.26 -15.09 13.00
CA PRO A 22 3.89 -15.50 13.24
C PRO A 22 2.94 -14.30 13.19
N PHE A 23 1.73 -14.55 12.70
CA PHE A 23 0.62 -13.62 12.73
C PHE A 23 -0.61 -14.38 13.19
N LEU A 24 -1.16 -13.96 14.32
CA LEU A 24 -2.34 -14.55 14.91
C LEU A 24 -3.40 -13.46 14.96
N LEU A 25 -4.38 -13.54 14.06
CA LEU A 25 -5.39 -12.49 13.88
C LEU A 25 -6.15 -12.22 15.20
N ASN A 26 -6.51 -13.28 15.92
CA ASN A 26 -7.18 -13.22 17.21
C ASN A 26 -6.38 -12.54 18.35
N GLN A 27 -5.08 -12.27 18.17
CA GLN A 27 -4.27 -11.53 19.12
C GLN A 27 -4.18 -10.03 18.80
N VAL A 28 -4.44 -9.66 17.54
CA VAL A 28 -4.25 -8.30 17.03
C VAL A 28 -5.55 -7.54 16.81
N CYS A 29 -6.70 -8.17 17.05
CA CYS A 29 -8.01 -7.57 16.96
C CYS A 29 -9.04 -8.29 17.85
N SER A 30 -10.24 -7.70 17.97
CA SER A 30 -11.36 -8.29 18.70
C SER A 30 -11.91 -9.54 18.01
N ALA A 31 -12.73 -10.31 18.73
CA ALA A 31 -13.44 -11.46 18.15
C ALA A 31 -14.32 -11.07 16.95
N ASN A 32 -15.02 -9.93 17.01
CA ASN A 32 -15.85 -9.47 15.89
C ASN A 32 -15.04 -9.21 14.61
N ILE A 33 -13.89 -8.54 14.74
CA ILE A 33 -13.00 -8.29 13.61
C ILE A 33 -12.41 -9.61 13.11
N ASN A 34 -11.95 -10.47 14.02
CA ASN A 34 -11.38 -11.78 13.69
C ASN A 34 -12.37 -12.61 12.87
N ASP A 35 -13.59 -12.81 13.36
CA ASP A 35 -14.61 -13.63 12.71
C ASP A 35 -14.98 -13.07 11.32
N PHE A 36 -15.13 -11.75 11.21
CA PHE A 36 -15.39 -11.09 9.94
C PHE A 36 -14.24 -11.28 8.95
N VAL A 37 -13.00 -10.98 9.36
CA VAL A 37 -11.82 -11.05 8.49
C VAL A 37 -11.51 -12.48 8.07
N THR A 38 -11.59 -13.45 8.98
CA THR A 38 -11.38 -14.88 8.67
C THR A 38 -12.44 -15.37 7.67
N SER A 39 -13.72 -15.08 7.91
CA SER A 39 -14.82 -15.44 7.00
C SER A 39 -14.63 -14.82 5.62
N TYR A 40 -14.38 -13.51 5.56
CA TYR A 40 -14.29 -12.76 4.31
C TYR A 40 -13.00 -13.07 3.53
N ALA A 41 -11.87 -13.27 4.20
CA ALA A 41 -10.64 -13.70 3.54
C ALA A 41 -10.80 -15.09 2.92
N ALA A 42 -11.46 -16.02 3.62
CA ALA A 42 -11.77 -17.35 3.11
C ALA A 42 -12.70 -17.28 1.87
N SER A 43 -13.70 -16.40 1.87
CA SER A 43 -14.60 -16.21 0.71
C SER A 43 -13.90 -15.60 -0.51
N LEU A 44 -12.87 -14.77 -0.30
CA LEU A 44 -12.03 -14.25 -1.37
C LEU A 44 -10.93 -15.25 -1.80
N GLY A 45 -10.78 -16.37 -1.09
CA GLY A 45 -9.71 -17.32 -1.30
C GLY A 45 -8.31 -16.72 -1.06
N CYS A 46 -8.19 -15.79 -0.11
CA CYS A 46 -6.93 -15.14 0.26
C CYS A 46 -6.61 -15.36 1.75
N THR A 47 -5.38 -15.04 2.15
CA THR A 47 -4.98 -15.06 3.57
C THR A 47 -5.62 -13.89 4.32
N GLU A 48 -5.83 -14.05 5.63
CA GLU A 48 -6.27 -12.97 6.52
C GLU A 48 -5.39 -11.71 6.41
N LYS A 49 -4.06 -11.84 6.41
CA LYS A 49 -3.11 -10.71 6.26
C LYS A 49 -3.38 -9.88 5.01
N SER A 50 -3.62 -10.56 3.89
CA SER A 50 -3.81 -9.93 2.58
C SER A 50 -5.08 -9.11 2.49
N PHE A 51 -6.09 -9.41 3.31
CA PHE A 51 -7.33 -8.64 3.40
C PHE A 51 -7.30 -7.62 4.54
N PHE A 52 -6.86 -8.03 5.74
CA PHE A 52 -6.90 -7.22 6.96
C PHE A 52 -6.09 -5.93 6.85
N PHE A 53 -4.86 -5.98 6.34
CA PHE A 53 -4.01 -4.78 6.28
C PHE A 53 -4.58 -3.71 5.34
N PRO A 54 -4.95 -4.02 4.09
CA PRO A 54 -5.64 -3.05 3.23
C PRO A 54 -6.96 -2.53 3.83
N LEU A 55 -7.72 -3.37 4.52
CA LEU A 55 -8.95 -2.96 5.22
C LEU A 55 -8.68 -1.86 6.25
N LEU A 56 -7.57 -1.90 6.99
CA LEU A 56 -7.21 -0.84 7.95
C LEU A 56 -7.04 0.53 7.27
N SER A 57 -6.34 0.58 6.13
CA SER A 57 -6.18 1.82 5.35
C SER A 57 -7.51 2.30 4.76
N CYS A 58 -8.36 1.38 4.30
CA CYS A 58 -9.69 1.69 3.79
C CYS A 58 -10.58 2.28 4.88
N ALA A 59 -10.62 1.64 6.05
CA ALA A 59 -11.39 2.11 7.20
C ALA A 59 -10.90 3.48 7.69
N ALA A 60 -9.59 3.66 7.79
CA ALA A 60 -8.96 4.93 8.14
C ALA A 60 -9.38 6.07 7.19
N SER A 61 -9.47 5.80 5.89
CA SER A 61 -10.01 6.76 4.92
C SER A 61 -11.50 7.03 5.12
N CYS A 62 -12.33 6.01 5.33
CA CYS A 62 -13.76 6.26 5.57
C CYS A 62 -14.03 7.15 6.80
N MET A 63 -13.09 7.28 7.74
CA MET A 63 -13.18 8.19 8.89
C MET A 63 -12.98 9.68 8.52
N GLY A 64 -12.43 10.00 7.35
CA GLY A 64 -12.36 11.36 6.81
C GLY A 64 -11.42 12.34 7.54
N THR A 65 -11.45 13.61 7.09
CA THR A 65 -10.49 14.66 7.50
C THR A 65 -10.74 15.27 8.87
N ASP A 66 -11.97 15.18 9.34
CA ASP A 66 -12.40 15.75 10.62
C ASP A 66 -12.38 14.75 11.79
N CYS A 67 -11.84 13.56 11.56
CA CYS A 67 -11.60 12.57 12.59
C CYS A 67 -10.17 12.65 13.15
N CYS A 68 -10.03 12.50 14.46
CA CYS A 68 -8.73 12.29 15.12
C CYS A 68 -8.87 11.49 16.41
N VAL A 69 -7.76 10.89 16.86
CA VAL A 69 -7.61 10.38 18.22
C VAL A 69 -6.84 11.39 19.05
N GLN A 70 -7.37 11.71 20.22
CA GLN A 70 -6.76 12.60 21.19
C GLN A 70 -6.12 11.75 22.30
N LEU A 71 -4.78 11.69 22.28
CA LEU A 71 -4.00 10.96 23.28
C LEU A 71 -3.77 11.83 24.53
N THR A 72 -3.47 13.11 24.32
CA THR A 72 -3.36 14.12 25.39
C THR A 72 -4.04 15.43 24.98
N THR A 73 -4.01 16.46 25.82
CA THR A 73 -4.52 17.80 25.46
C THR A 73 -3.77 18.41 24.28
N HIS A 74 -2.50 18.06 24.08
CA HIS A 74 -1.63 18.63 23.06
C HIS A 74 -1.22 17.63 21.97
N TRP A 75 -1.52 16.34 22.17
CA TRP A 75 -1.19 15.29 21.21
C TRP A 75 -2.46 14.71 20.61
N LYS A 76 -2.62 14.95 19.31
CA LYS A 76 -3.66 14.37 18.47
C LYS A 76 -3.03 13.66 17.28
N GLU A 77 -3.55 12.49 16.95
CA GLU A 77 -3.14 11.75 15.76
C GLU A 77 -4.31 11.60 14.78
N PRO A 78 -4.08 11.79 13.47
CA PRO A 78 -5.08 11.54 12.45
C PRO A 78 -5.20 10.05 12.12
N PRO A 79 -6.34 9.55 11.62
CA PRO A 79 -6.46 8.18 11.12
C PRO A 79 -5.76 8.05 9.74
N VAL A 80 -4.43 8.15 9.74
CA VAL A 80 -3.59 7.97 8.54
C VAL A 80 -2.67 6.78 8.72
N VAL A 81 -2.94 5.72 7.96
CA VAL A 81 -2.21 4.46 7.98
C VAL A 81 -2.01 3.98 6.55
N TRP A 82 -0.74 3.85 6.14
CA TRP A 82 -0.41 3.27 4.85
C TRP A 82 -0.03 1.81 5.04
N THR A 83 -0.58 0.93 4.23
CA THR A 83 -0.36 -0.51 4.34
C THR A 83 0.29 -1.06 3.09
N MET A 84 1.18 -2.04 3.28
CA MET A 84 1.82 -2.76 2.19
C MET A 84 1.83 -4.26 2.47
N VAL A 85 1.07 -5.02 1.69
CA VAL A 85 1.09 -6.47 1.70
C VAL A 85 2.03 -6.96 0.61
N ILE A 86 3.06 -7.71 0.99
CA ILE A 86 3.96 -8.37 0.06
C ILE A 86 3.53 -9.83 -0.07
N THR A 87 3.00 -10.21 -1.24
CA THR A 87 2.47 -11.56 -1.48
C THR A 87 2.97 -12.15 -2.80
N PRO A 88 3.31 -13.44 -2.88
CA PRO A 88 3.60 -14.10 -4.16
C PRO A 88 2.43 -13.97 -5.13
N ARG A 89 2.74 -13.86 -6.43
CA ARG A 89 1.74 -13.64 -7.48
C ARG A 89 0.95 -14.90 -7.85
N SER A 90 1.37 -16.06 -7.34
CA SER A 90 1.17 -17.33 -8.01
C SER A 90 -0.28 -17.77 -8.14
N LEU A 91 -1.24 -17.19 -7.39
CA LEU A 91 -2.67 -17.40 -7.60
C LEU A 91 -3.53 -16.21 -7.13
N GLN A 92 -3.30 -14.98 -7.58
CA GLN A 92 -4.28 -13.88 -7.40
C GLN A 92 -5.54 -14.17 -8.22
N ARG A 93 -6.37 -15.13 -7.78
CA ARG A 93 -7.67 -15.47 -8.41
C ARG A 93 -8.64 -14.31 -8.25
N ILE A 94 -8.62 -13.67 -7.09
CA ILE A 94 -9.31 -12.41 -6.81
C ILE A 94 -8.26 -11.35 -6.47
N ASP A 95 -8.36 -10.25 -7.18
CA ASP A 95 -7.57 -9.05 -6.93
C ASP A 95 -8.16 -8.34 -5.70
N VAL A 96 -7.58 -8.59 -4.52
CA VAL A 96 -8.10 -8.04 -3.24
C VAL A 96 -8.14 -6.51 -3.28
N ALA A 97 -7.16 -5.87 -3.92
CA ALA A 97 -7.08 -4.42 -3.97
C ALA A 97 -8.20 -3.86 -4.87
N GLU A 98 -8.42 -4.46 -6.04
CA GLU A 98 -9.54 -4.09 -6.93
C GLU A 98 -10.91 -4.38 -6.30
N HIS A 99 -11.04 -5.52 -5.60
CA HIS A 99 -12.27 -5.87 -4.88
C HIS A 99 -12.61 -4.83 -3.81
N LEU A 100 -11.64 -4.45 -2.97
CA LEU A 100 -11.82 -3.39 -1.97
C LEU A 100 -12.17 -2.04 -2.62
N LYS A 101 -11.50 -1.68 -3.71
CA LYS A 101 -11.76 -0.46 -4.48
C LYS A 101 -13.21 -0.43 -4.98
N MET A 102 -13.70 -1.53 -5.53
CA MET A 102 -15.08 -1.65 -6.02
C MET A 102 -16.12 -1.55 -4.90
N GLN A 103 -15.88 -2.23 -3.76
CA GLN A 103 -16.78 -2.17 -2.60
C GLN A 103 -16.85 -0.76 -1.99
N LEU A 104 -15.72 -0.06 -1.89
CA LEU A 104 -15.67 1.33 -1.44
C LEU A 104 -16.36 2.29 -2.42
N LEU A 105 -16.21 2.08 -3.73
CA LEU A 105 -16.87 2.90 -4.73
C LEU A 105 -18.39 2.74 -4.65
N GLN A 106 -18.88 1.51 -4.48
CA GLN A 106 -20.30 1.25 -4.24
C GLN A 106 -20.78 1.90 -2.95
N ALA A 107 -20.04 1.75 -1.85
CA ALA A 107 -20.38 2.35 -0.57
C ALA A 107 -20.41 3.89 -0.61
N GLN A 108 -19.47 4.52 -1.32
CA GLN A 108 -19.44 5.96 -1.52
C GLN A 108 -20.68 6.44 -2.29
N ASN A 109 -21.07 5.74 -3.35
CA ASN A 109 -22.27 6.07 -4.13
C ASN A 109 -23.55 5.87 -3.31
N GLU A 110 -23.61 4.85 -2.45
CA GLU A 110 -24.78 4.59 -1.60
C GLU A 110 -24.91 5.64 -0.48
N ALA A 111 -23.80 5.94 0.21
CA ALA A 111 -23.78 6.99 1.23
C ALA A 111 -24.17 8.37 0.65
N TRP A 112 -23.92 8.60 -0.65
CA TRP A 112 -24.32 9.80 -1.39
C TRP A 112 -25.83 9.91 -1.61
N ILE A 113 -26.50 8.84 -2.05
CA ILE A 113 -27.92 8.89 -2.46
C ILE A 113 -28.85 9.34 -1.32
N LEU A 114 -28.44 9.13 -0.08
CA LEU A 114 -29.20 9.50 1.12
C LEU A 114 -28.99 10.96 1.58
N GLY A 115 -28.02 11.68 1.02
CA GLY A 115 -27.68 13.06 1.40
C GLY A 115 -28.21 14.14 0.45
N LYS A 116 -29.40 13.95 -0.14
CA LYS A 116 -30.03 14.92 -1.06
C LYS A 116 -30.44 16.20 -0.32
N ASP A 117 -29.53 17.14 -0.22
CA ASP A 117 -29.86 18.57 -0.22
C ASP A 117 -29.54 19.09 -1.63
N GLU A 118 -30.57 19.43 -2.41
CA GLU A 118 -30.45 19.78 -3.83
C GLU A 118 -29.67 21.07 -4.11
N ASP A 119 -29.35 21.86 -3.08
CA ASP A 119 -28.76 23.20 -3.24
C ASP A 119 -27.23 23.28 -3.08
N THR A 120 -26.56 22.21 -2.67
CA THR A 120 -25.10 22.20 -2.65
C THR A 120 -24.54 21.58 -3.92
N LYS A 121 -24.18 22.45 -4.88
CA LYS A 121 -23.22 22.15 -5.97
C LYS A 121 -21.81 21.79 -5.44
N ASP A 122 -21.69 21.33 -4.20
CA ASP A 122 -20.44 20.80 -3.68
C ASP A 122 -20.32 19.38 -4.18
N HIS A 123 -19.46 19.22 -5.19
CA HIS A 123 -18.93 17.94 -5.62
C HIS A 123 -18.57 17.10 -4.39
N LEU A 124 -19.46 16.20 -3.96
CA LEU A 124 -19.13 15.27 -2.90
C LEU A 124 -17.88 14.52 -3.36
N LYS A 125 -16.92 14.59 -2.46
CA LYS A 125 -15.50 14.66 -2.76
C LYS A 125 -14.99 13.26 -2.98
N LYS A 126 -15.02 12.75 -4.22
CA LYS A 126 -14.41 11.47 -4.59
C LYS A 126 -13.02 11.42 -3.97
N PHE A 127 -12.83 10.60 -2.93
CA PHE A 127 -11.56 10.50 -2.22
C PHE A 127 -10.73 9.30 -2.73
N LEU A 128 -11.38 8.35 -3.42
CA LEU A 128 -10.70 7.29 -4.16
C LEU A 128 -10.06 7.87 -5.42
N PHE A 129 -8.78 7.58 -5.62
CA PHE A 129 -8.05 8.02 -6.79
C PHE A 129 -7.03 6.99 -7.26
N ASP A 130 -6.71 7.11 -8.55
CA ASP A 130 -5.50 6.57 -9.15
C ASP A 130 -4.58 7.79 -9.37
N ILE A 131 -3.50 7.94 -8.60
CA ILE A 131 -2.58 9.09 -8.75
C ILE A 131 -1.62 8.80 -9.89
N PHE A 132 -1.27 9.80 -10.70
CA PHE A 132 -0.18 9.70 -11.67
C PHE A 132 0.94 10.74 -11.47
N THR A 133 0.69 11.87 -10.80
CA THR A 133 1.71 12.87 -10.46
C THR A 133 1.39 13.58 -9.13
N LEU A 134 2.38 14.26 -8.54
CA LEU A 134 2.16 15.09 -7.35
C LEU A 134 1.18 16.24 -7.60
N SER A 135 1.23 16.87 -8.79
CA SER A 135 0.28 17.93 -9.16
C SER A 135 -1.16 17.42 -9.24
N GLN A 136 -1.37 16.21 -9.77
CA GLN A 136 -2.69 15.61 -9.79
C GLN A 136 -3.17 15.24 -8.39
N LEU A 137 -2.28 14.72 -7.53
CA LEU A 137 -2.61 14.50 -6.13
C LEU A 137 -3.06 15.81 -5.46
N GLN A 138 -2.35 16.90 -5.73
CA GLN A 138 -2.68 18.22 -5.20
C GLN A 138 -4.07 18.70 -5.64
N ASP A 139 -4.38 18.60 -6.94
CA ASP A 139 -5.68 18.97 -7.49
C ASP A 139 -6.79 18.07 -6.92
N MET A 140 -6.52 16.77 -6.80
CA MET A 140 -7.43 15.81 -6.19
C MET A 140 -7.71 16.16 -4.73
N LEU A 141 -6.68 16.46 -3.94
CA LEU A 141 -6.82 16.85 -2.53
C LEU A 141 -7.54 18.18 -2.39
N LYS A 142 -7.35 19.12 -3.31
CA LYS A 142 -8.13 20.36 -3.33
C LYS A 142 -9.62 20.07 -3.54
N LEU A 143 -9.94 19.27 -4.55
CA LEU A 143 -11.31 18.84 -4.81
C LEU A 143 -11.86 18.08 -3.61
N SER A 144 -11.04 17.29 -2.93
CA SER A 144 -11.45 16.41 -1.84
C SER A 144 -11.25 16.94 -0.41
N ASN A 145 -10.98 18.23 -0.23
CA ASN A 145 -10.78 18.86 1.07
C ASN A 145 -9.64 18.22 1.89
N GLY A 146 -8.60 17.75 1.21
CA GLY A 146 -7.48 17.04 1.80
C GLY A 146 -7.71 15.55 2.01
N HIS A 147 -8.83 14.96 1.58
CA HIS A 147 -9.14 13.55 1.80
C HIS A 147 -8.74 12.66 0.61
N GLY A 148 -7.95 11.61 0.85
CA GLY A 148 -7.47 10.72 -0.20
C GLY A 148 -7.30 9.26 0.20
N LEU A 149 -7.60 8.37 -0.74
CA LEU A 149 -7.26 6.95 -0.70
C LEU A 149 -6.80 6.48 -2.08
N ALA A 150 -5.60 5.91 -2.13
CA ALA A 150 -5.15 5.12 -3.27
C ALA A 150 -5.02 3.65 -2.88
N ILE A 151 -5.49 2.79 -3.76
CA ILE A 151 -5.37 1.34 -3.63
C ILE A 151 -4.62 0.82 -4.86
N TYR A 152 -3.45 0.20 -4.65
CA TYR A 152 -2.57 -0.24 -5.73
C TYR A 152 -2.25 -1.72 -5.65
N ASN A 153 -2.12 -2.35 -6.82
CA ASN A 153 -1.65 -3.73 -7.00
C ASN A 153 -0.14 -3.84 -7.25
N SER A 154 0.59 -2.75 -7.08
CA SER A 154 2.02 -2.71 -7.34
C SER A 154 2.67 -1.55 -6.63
N ALA A 155 3.77 -1.81 -5.91
CA ALA A 155 4.60 -0.75 -5.33
C ALA A 155 5.21 0.17 -6.40
N LEU A 156 5.41 -0.33 -7.63
CA LEU A 156 5.92 0.49 -8.75
C LEU A 156 4.95 1.61 -9.15
N ALA A 157 3.64 1.44 -8.91
CA ALA A 157 2.67 2.49 -9.19
C ALA A 157 2.97 3.73 -8.34
N LEU A 158 3.34 3.57 -7.07
CA LEU A 158 3.73 4.70 -6.24
C LEU A 158 5.02 5.37 -6.75
N HIS A 159 5.97 4.58 -7.22
CA HIS A 159 7.26 5.09 -7.72
C HIS A 159 7.15 5.89 -9.01
N LYS A 160 6.38 5.42 -10.00
CA LYS A 160 6.18 6.17 -11.24
C LYS A 160 5.53 7.55 -11.00
N ASN A 161 4.86 7.72 -9.85
CA ASN A 161 3.90 8.80 -9.68
C ASN A 161 4.28 9.84 -8.61
N LEU A 162 5.15 9.54 -7.63
CA LEU A 162 5.30 10.40 -6.42
C LEU A 162 6.69 10.45 -5.73
N LEU A 163 7.77 9.95 -6.34
CA LEU A 163 9.03 9.70 -5.62
C LEU A 163 10.27 10.44 -6.12
N GLN A 164 10.12 11.65 -6.68
CA GLN A 164 11.27 12.55 -6.84
C GLN A 164 11.77 13.05 -5.45
N PRO A 165 13.05 13.44 -5.30
CA PRO A 165 13.62 13.82 -4.00
C PRO A 165 12.92 14.97 -3.27
N ASP A 166 12.40 15.94 -4.03
CA ASP A 166 11.61 17.06 -3.56
C ASP A 166 10.18 16.67 -3.14
N GLU A 167 9.65 15.56 -3.66
CA GLU A 167 8.30 15.07 -3.39
C GLU A 167 8.23 14.19 -2.12
N ALA A 168 9.35 13.60 -1.69
CA ALA A 168 9.40 12.70 -0.54
C ALA A 168 9.05 13.39 0.79
N ASP A 169 9.45 14.66 0.99
CA ASP A 169 9.08 15.43 2.18
C ASP A 169 7.56 15.68 2.23
N ILE A 170 6.94 15.96 1.08
CA ILE A 170 5.50 16.14 0.98
C ILE A 170 4.78 14.85 1.37
N MET A 171 5.26 13.70 0.90
CA MET A 171 4.72 12.40 1.28
C MET A 171 4.81 12.14 2.79
N LEU A 172 5.94 12.45 3.43
CA LEU A 172 6.09 12.35 4.90
C LEU A 172 5.11 13.27 5.65
N ARG A 173 4.88 14.48 5.14
CA ARG A 173 3.92 15.43 5.71
C ARG A 173 2.48 14.94 5.57
N LEU A 174 2.12 14.40 4.41
CA LEU A 174 0.81 13.80 4.16
C LEU A 174 0.56 12.59 5.06
N HIS A 175 1.57 11.74 5.24
CA HIS A 175 1.52 10.62 6.19
C HIS A 175 1.30 11.08 7.63
N SER A 176 1.91 12.21 8.01
CA SER A 176 1.73 12.83 9.32
C SER A 176 0.39 13.58 9.45
N GLY A 177 -0.41 13.64 8.39
CA GLY A 177 -1.66 14.41 8.30
C GLY A 177 -1.48 15.92 8.48
N LEU A 178 -0.29 16.43 8.17
CA LEU A 178 0.07 17.83 8.25
C LEU A 178 -0.42 18.63 7.04
N SER A 179 -0.55 19.93 7.21
CA SER A 179 -0.93 20.82 6.12
C SER A 179 0.09 20.79 4.98
N TRP A 180 -0.42 20.78 3.75
CA TRP A 180 0.37 20.93 2.53
C TRP A 180 0.21 22.36 2.00
N PHE A 181 1.31 23.08 1.96
CA PHE A 181 1.42 24.42 1.38
C PHE A 181 2.12 24.31 0.05
N SER A 182 1.52 24.89 -0.98
CA SER A 182 2.15 25.06 -2.28
C SER A 182 2.10 26.54 -2.61
N ASP A 183 3.28 27.12 -2.76
CA ASP A 183 3.45 28.51 -3.13
C ASP A 183 4.03 28.56 -4.54
N SER A 184 3.17 28.79 -5.53
CA SER A 184 3.63 29.12 -6.87
C SER A 184 3.58 30.64 -7.03
N ARG A 185 4.38 31.20 -7.94
CA ARG A 185 4.41 32.66 -8.21
C ARG A 185 3.03 33.25 -8.56
N ILE A 186 2.05 32.41 -8.91
CA ILE A 186 0.73 32.78 -9.41
C ILE A 186 -0.39 32.34 -8.45
N THR A 187 -0.17 31.28 -7.67
CA THR A 187 -1.20 30.68 -6.80
C THR A 187 -0.60 30.19 -5.49
N ARG A 188 -1.17 30.68 -4.38
CA ARG A 188 -0.93 30.14 -3.04
C ARG A 188 -2.07 29.20 -2.68
N MET A 189 -1.77 27.91 -2.53
CA MET A 189 -2.74 26.92 -2.08
C MET A 189 -2.32 26.34 -0.73
N THR A 190 -3.28 26.23 0.17
CA THR A 190 -3.10 25.63 1.50
C THR A 190 -4.15 24.57 1.73
N LEU A 191 -3.72 23.32 1.90
CA LEU A 191 -4.55 22.21 2.36
C LEU A 191 -4.26 22.02 3.85
N THR A 192 -5.21 22.33 4.72
CA THR A 192 -4.99 22.38 6.18
C THR A 192 -5.23 21.06 6.91
N LYS A 193 -6.05 20.16 6.35
CA LYS A 193 -6.44 18.89 6.96
C LYS A 193 -6.24 17.74 5.97
N THR A 194 -5.00 17.33 5.74
CA THR A 194 -4.72 16.24 4.80
C THR A 194 -4.89 14.88 5.48
N ARG A 195 -5.63 13.97 4.85
CA ARG A 195 -5.76 12.55 5.22
C ARG A 195 -5.59 11.73 3.96
N VAL A 196 -4.37 11.32 3.70
CA VAL A 196 -4.04 10.52 2.52
C VAL A 196 -3.65 9.14 3.00
N ASN A 197 -4.37 8.11 2.58
CA ASN A 197 -4.03 6.73 2.85
C ASN A 197 -3.63 5.99 1.56
N PHE A 198 -2.75 5.01 1.72
CA PHE A 198 -2.36 4.10 0.66
C PHE A 198 -2.53 2.66 1.13
N ALA A 199 -3.21 1.85 0.32
CA ALA A 199 -3.23 0.40 0.49
C ALA A 199 -2.52 -0.22 -0.72
N ILE A 200 -1.41 -0.92 -0.50
CA ILE A 200 -0.62 -1.50 -1.57
C ILE A 200 -0.53 -3.01 -1.39
N VAL A 201 -0.97 -3.78 -2.39
CA VAL A 201 -0.70 -5.21 -2.50
C VAL A 201 0.34 -5.37 -3.59
N SER A 202 1.49 -5.99 -3.31
CA SER A 202 2.58 -6.03 -4.28
C SER A 202 3.34 -7.36 -4.22
N THR A 203 3.96 -7.74 -5.34
CA THR A 203 4.81 -8.94 -5.37
C THR A 203 6.19 -8.66 -4.78
N PRO A 204 6.88 -9.69 -4.24
CA PRO A 204 8.25 -9.53 -3.76
C PRO A 204 9.19 -8.92 -4.81
N ASN A 205 9.09 -9.35 -6.07
CA ASN A 205 9.96 -8.84 -7.14
C ASN A 205 9.69 -7.36 -7.42
N THR A 206 8.43 -6.95 -7.44
CA THR A 206 8.03 -5.55 -7.62
C THR A 206 8.54 -4.68 -6.47
N VAL A 207 8.42 -5.14 -5.22
CA VAL A 207 8.93 -4.40 -4.05
C VAL A 207 10.45 -4.30 -4.10
N PHE A 208 11.15 -5.39 -4.44
CA PHE A 208 12.59 -5.40 -4.65
C PHE A 208 13.02 -4.36 -5.69
N GLN A 209 12.42 -4.39 -6.88
CA GLN A 209 12.69 -3.42 -7.93
C GLN A 209 12.46 -1.98 -7.45
N THR A 210 11.33 -1.72 -6.77
CA THR A 210 11.00 -0.38 -6.24
C THR A 210 12.05 0.09 -5.22
N LEU A 211 12.49 -0.80 -4.32
CA LEU A 211 13.52 -0.51 -3.32
C LEU A 211 14.91 -0.25 -3.93
N THR A 212 15.26 -0.91 -5.04
CA THR A 212 16.57 -0.74 -5.68
C THR A 212 16.62 0.40 -6.70
N SER A 213 15.50 0.67 -7.37
CA SER A 213 15.42 1.67 -8.45
C SER A 213 15.12 3.08 -7.93
N THR A 214 14.64 3.22 -6.69
CA THR A 214 14.20 4.52 -6.16
C THR A 214 14.99 4.91 -4.90
N PRO A 215 15.79 5.98 -4.93
CA PRO A 215 16.66 6.34 -3.81
C PRO A 215 15.88 6.69 -2.52
N ASN A 216 14.67 7.24 -2.63
CA ASN A 216 13.89 7.72 -1.48
C ASN A 216 12.73 6.80 -1.07
N PHE A 217 12.36 5.82 -1.92
CA PHE A 217 11.30 4.87 -1.55
C PHE A 217 11.68 4.06 -0.32
N GLN A 218 12.96 3.73 -0.18
CA GLN A 218 13.45 3.00 0.98
C GLN A 218 13.09 3.72 2.29
N GLU A 219 13.24 5.05 2.35
CA GLU A 219 12.91 5.81 3.56
C GLU A 219 11.40 5.82 3.85
N LEU A 220 10.56 6.04 2.84
CA LEU A 220 9.10 6.00 2.98
C LEU A 220 8.60 4.61 3.35
N PHE A 221 9.16 3.57 2.72
CA PHE A 221 8.91 2.17 3.07
C PHE A 221 9.22 1.91 4.55
N HIS A 222 10.31 2.49 5.07
CA HIS A 222 10.71 2.34 6.48
C HIS A 222 9.90 3.16 7.47
N GLN A 223 9.39 4.33 7.08
CA GLN A 223 8.76 5.24 8.05
C GLN A 223 7.23 5.18 7.96
N CYS A 224 6.67 5.00 6.77
CA CYS A 224 5.27 5.26 6.49
C CYS A 224 4.41 4.02 6.24
N PHE A 225 5.00 2.89 5.82
CA PHE A 225 4.22 1.70 5.50
C PHE A 225 4.21 0.67 6.65
N LEU A 226 3.00 0.23 7.01
CA LEU A 226 2.77 -0.97 7.79
C LEU A 226 2.90 -2.17 6.85
N THR A 227 4.08 -2.78 6.85
CA THR A 227 4.42 -3.87 5.93
C THR A 227 4.16 -5.23 6.56
N THR A 228 3.51 -6.11 5.81
CA THR A 228 3.41 -7.54 6.16
C THR A 228 3.75 -8.40 4.95
N CYS A 229 4.34 -9.56 5.20
CA CYS A 229 4.54 -10.59 4.19
C CYS A 229 3.49 -11.69 4.36
N SER A 230 2.82 -11.98 3.25
CA SER A 230 1.83 -13.04 3.16
C SER A 230 2.40 -14.22 2.38
N GLU A 231 2.17 -15.40 2.91
CA GLU A 231 2.44 -16.67 2.25
C GLU A 231 1.54 -16.89 1.03
N GLU A 232 1.98 -17.79 0.16
CA GLU A 232 1.13 -18.28 -0.93
C GLU A 232 0.01 -19.13 -0.36
N PHE A 233 -1.23 -18.85 -0.78
CA PHE A 233 -2.41 -19.52 -0.28
C PHE A 233 -3.14 -20.25 -1.41
N HIS A 234 -3.19 -21.57 -1.32
CA HIS A 234 -3.85 -22.43 -2.29
C HIS A 234 -5.21 -22.88 -1.76
N VAL A 235 -6.27 -22.20 -2.17
CA VAL A 235 -7.65 -22.59 -1.81
C VAL A 235 -8.22 -23.50 -2.90
N LYS A 236 -8.75 -24.66 -2.51
CA LYS A 236 -9.54 -25.50 -3.43
C LYS A 236 -10.87 -24.82 -3.69
N PHE A 237 -11.42 -24.91 -4.90
CA PHE A 237 -12.69 -24.25 -5.23
C PHE A 237 -13.82 -24.59 -4.26
N ALA A 238 -13.93 -25.85 -3.83
CA ALA A 238 -14.91 -26.31 -2.84
C ALA A 238 -14.74 -25.72 -1.42
N GLN A 239 -13.62 -25.04 -1.14
CA GLN A 239 -13.35 -24.36 0.13
C GLN A 239 -13.63 -22.85 0.05
N ILE A 240 -13.87 -22.32 -1.15
CA ILE A 240 -14.32 -20.93 -1.30
C ILE A 240 -15.77 -20.93 -0.88
N SER A 241 -16.03 -20.37 0.31
CA SER A 241 -17.39 -20.24 0.80
C SER A 241 -18.13 -19.22 -0.05
N GLU A 242 -19.29 -19.60 -0.59
CA GLU A 242 -20.29 -18.64 -1.08
C GLU A 242 -20.90 -17.94 0.14
N THR A 243 -20.12 -17.13 0.86
CA THR A 243 -20.66 -16.38 2.00
C THR A 243 -21.57 -15.27 1.52
N SER A 244 -22.75 -15.20 2.14
CA SER A 244 -23.72 -14.10 2.15
C SER A 244 -23.15 -12.74 2.62
N ASP A 245 -21.89 -12.69 3.10
CA ASP A 245 -21.27 -11.52 3.70
C ASP A 245 -20.72 -10.49 2.70
N ALA A 246 -20.86 -10.72 1.39
CA ALA A 246 -20.40 -9.77 0.36
C ALA A 246 -20.96 -8.36 0.60
N ASP A 247 -22.23 -8.27 1.04
CA ASP A 247 -22.89 -7.01 1.38
C ASP A 247 -22.40 -6.40 2.69
N LYS A 248 -21.88 -7.21 3.63
CA LYS A 248 -21.45 -6.76 4.95
C LYS A 248 -20.24 -5.83 4.87
N LEU A 249 -19.28 -6.10 3.97
CA LEU A 249 -18.15 -5.19 3.74
C LEU A 249 -18.62 -3.83 3.21
N ARG A 250 -19.57 -3.84 2.27
CA ARG A 250 -20.18 -2.60 1.77
C ARG A 250 -20.89 -1.86 2.90
N GLU A 251 -21.68 -2.55 3.69
CA GLU A 251 -22.41 -1.98 4.84
C GLU A 251 -21.47 -1.36 5.88
N ILE A 252 -20.32 -2.00 6.17
CA ILE A 252 -19.26 -1.45 7.02
C ILE A 252 -18.77 -0.10 6.46
N PHE A 253 -18.42 -0.04 5.17
CA PHE A 253 -17.95 1.20 4.55
C PHE A 253 -19.02 2.28 4.50
N VAL A 254 -20.27 1.93 4.15
CA VAL A 254 -21.40 2.87 4.15
C VAL A 254 -21.62 3.45 5.54
N SER A 255 -21.60 2.60 6.57
CA SER A 255 -21.79 3.01 7.96
C SER A 255 -20.66 3.91 8.46
N LEU A 256 -19.40 3.58 8.13
CA LEU A 256 -18.24 4.41 8.43
C LEU A 256 -18.39 5.81 7.82
N LEU A 257 -18.69 5.87 6.52
CA LEU A 257 -18.83 7.11 5.76
C LEU A 257 -19.98 7.96 6.30
N LYS A 258 -21.16 7.36 6.52
CA LYS A 258 -22.32 8.07 7.09
C LYS A 258 -21.96 8.65 8.46
N LEU A 259 -21.38 7.86 9.34
CA LEU A 259 -21.02 8.30 10.69
C LEU A 259 -20.04 9.47 10.66
N HIS A 260 -18.95 9.36 9.91
CA HIS A 260 -17.85 10.32 9.98
C HIS A 260 -17.99 11.52 9.05
N CYS A 261 -18.69 11.40 7.92
CA CYS A 261 -18.79 12.48 6.93
C CYS A 261 -20.01 13.40 7.10
N THR A 262 -21.08 13.00 7.81
CA THR A 262 -22.37 13.74 7.78
C THR A 262 -22.65 14.67 8.96
N GLY A 263 -21.83 14.70 10.02
CA GLY A 263 -22.20 15.41 11.27
C GLY A 263 -21.11 16.22 11.96
N GLY A 264 -20.02 16.57 11.27
CA GLY A 264 -18.90 17.36 11.82
C GLY A 264 -17.74 16.53 12.43
N PRO A 265 -16.80 17.15 13.17
CA PRO A 265 -15.62 16.46 13.67
C PRO A 265 -15.91 15.44 14.77
N ILE A 266 -15.20 14.31 14.73
CA ILE A 266 -15.24 13.26 15.76
C ILE A 266 -13.87 13.15 16.39
N THR A 267 -13.83 13.21 17.74
CA THR A 267 -12.59 13.06 18.50
C THR A 267 -12.69 11.84 19.40
N TYR A 268 -11.91 10.81 19.09
CA TYR A 268 -11.78 9.62 19.91
C TYR A 268 -10.84 9.87 21.08
N LYS A 269 -11.12 9.28 22.24
CA LYS A 269 -10.31 9.43 23.45
C LYS A 269 -10.05 8.07 24.06
N LEU A 270 -8.88 7.91 24.65
CA LEU A 270 -8.57 6.74 25.46
C LEU A 270 -9.37 6.81 26.78
N SER A 271 -9.92 5.66 27.20
CA SER A 271 -10.42 5.50 28.57
C SER A 271 -9.31 5.69 29.61
N THR A 272 -9.66 5.85 30.88
CA THR A 272 -8.66 5.98 31.95
C THR A 272 -7.69 4.79 31.97
N GLU A 273 -8.23 3.57 31.92
CA GLU A 273 -7.43 2.33 31.86
C GLU A 273 -6.60 2.26 30.56
N ALA A 274 -7.19 2.65 29.43
CA ALA A 274 -6.50 2.66 28.14
C ALA A 274 -5.34 3.66 28.13
N LYS A 275 -5.46 4.80 28.80
CA LYS A 275 -4.36 5.78 28.95
C LYS A 275 -3.19 5.21 29.75
N GLU A 276 -3.48 4.52 30.85
CA GLU A 276 -2.44 3.87 31.67
C GLU A 276 -1.69 2.82 30.85
N LYS A 277 -2.43 1.94 30.14
CA LYS A 277 -1.84 0.96 29.25
C LYS A 277 -1.06 1.59 28.10
N PHE A 278 -1.59 2.62 27.47
CA PHE A 278 -0.91 3.35 26.41
C PHE A 278 0.40 3.95 26.92
N SER A 279 0.42 4.55 28.11
CA SER A 279 1.64 5.10 28.73
C SER A 279 2.68 4.01 28.98
N GLN A 280 2.28 2.87 29.53
CA GLN A 280 3.19 1.74 29.78
C GLN A 280 3.84 1.24 28.48
N ILE A 281 3.04 1.05 27.42
CA ILE A 281 3.53 0.60 26.12
C ILE A 281 4.41 1.67 25.46
N HIS A 282 4.02 2.95 25.56
CA HIS A 282 4.80 4.07 25.05
C HIS A 282 6.20 4.10 25.66
N ASP A 283 6.30 3.94 26.98
CA ASP A 283 7.57 3.96 27.71
C ASP A 283 8.41 2.72 27.37
N GLU A 284 7.78 1.54 27.27
CA GLU A 284 8.42 0.30 26.80
C GLU A 284 9.05 0.48 25.41
N LEU A 285 8.29 1.03 24.45
CA LEU A 285 8.76 1.27 23.08
C LEU A 285 9.88 2.33 23.05
N THR A 286 9.77 3.36 23.88
CA THR A 286 10.78 4.42 24.00
C THR A 286 12.09 3.87 24.57
N ASP A 287 12.02 3.02 25.58
CA ASP A 287 13.20 2.43 26.19
C ASP A 287 13.85 1.38 25.29
N LYS A 288 13.05 0.56 24.57
CA LYS A 288 13.56 -0.31 23.50
C LYS A 288 14.27 0.49 22.41
N ALA A 289 13.73 1.65 22.02
CA ALA A 289 14.36 2.53 21.06
C ALA A 289 15.72 3.08 21.54
N LYS A 290 15.85 3.39 22.84
CA LYS A 290 17.11 3.84 23.46
C LYS A 290 18.13 2.71 23.59
N GLN A 291 17.70 1.52 24.00
CA GLN A 291 18.58 0.36 24.25
C GLN A 291 19.19 -0.21 22.97
N MET A 292 18.49 -0.10 21.84
CA MET A 292 19.00 -0.54 20.56
C MET A 292 20.09 0.42 20.04
N ALA A 293 21.36 0.12 20.33
CA ALA A 293 22.56 0.85 19.89
C ALA A 293 22.78 0.90 18.35
N ARG A 294 21.82 0.45 17.54
CA ARG A 294 21.92 0.40 16.08
C ARG A 294 21.47 1.75 15.48
N LYS A 295 22.24 2.27 14.52
CA LYS A 295 21.96 3.53 13.78
C LYS A 295 20.57 3.60 13.11
N SER A 296 19.84 2.49 13.03
CA SER A 296 18.50 2.39 12.41
C SER A 296 17.34 2.22 13.39
N ALA A 297 17.57 2.00 14.69
CA ALA A 297 16.49 1.72 15.65
C ALA A 297 15.50 2.89 15.78
N HIS A 298 16.02 4.12 15.84
CA HIS A 298 15.20 5.33 15.86
C HIS A 298 14.23 5.42 14.67
N LYS A 299 14.63 4.95 13.48
CA LYS A 299 13.79 4.98 12.27
C LYS A 299 12.62 4.00 12.34
N VAL A 300 12.71 2.97 13.17
CA VAL A 300 11.67 1.95 13.32
C VAL A 300 10.71 2.31 14.46
N TYR A 301 11.24 2.71 15.62
CA TYR A 301 10.45 2.91 16.83
C TYR A 301 9.81 4.30 16.95
N GLN A 302 10.40 5.34 16.37
CA GLN A 302 9.79 6.68 16.45
C GLN A 302 8.44 6.74 15.72
N PRO A 303 8.27 6.21 14.48
CA PRO A 303 6.96 6.15 13.85
C PRO A 303 5.98 5.23 14.59
N ALA A 304 6.49 4.21 15.29
CA ALA A 304 5.69 3.21 15.99
C ALA A 304 4.77 3.82 17.05
N LEU A 305 5.21 4.88 17.74
CA LEU A 305 4.42 5.59 18.75
C LEU A 305 3.18 6.26 18.14
N ALA A 306 3.33 6.91 16.99
CA ALA A 306 2.19 7.49 16.28
C ALA A 306 1.23 6.38 15.82
N TYR A 307 1.76 5.26 15.29
CA TYR A 307 0.93 4.14 14.88
C TYR A 307 0.14 3.50 16.01
N LEU A 308 0.68 3.43 17.24
CA LEU A 308 -0.07 2.88 18.37
C LEU A 308 -1.40 3.61 18.57
N GLY A 309 -1.39 4.95 18.54
CA GLY A 309 -2.61 5.76 18.66
C GLY A 309 -3.54 5.59 17.46
N ARG A 310 -2.98 5.64 16.24
CA ARG A 310 -3.76 5.53 14.99
C ARG A 310 -4.43 4.17 14.86
N LEU A 311 -3.70 3.09 15.12
CA LEU A 311 -4.20 1.72 15.08
C LEU A 311 -5.25 1.48 16.17
N SER A 312 -5.03 1.97 17.39
CA SER A 312 -6.03 1.87 18.47
C SER A 312 -7.36 2.50 18.05
N CYS A 313 -7.30 3.68 17.40
CA CYS A 313 -8.47 4.37 16.87
C CYS A 313 -9.16 3.57 15.76
N ILE A 314 -8.40 3.12 14.75
CA ILE A 314 -8.96 2.39 13.60
C ILE A 314 -9.57 1.05 14.03
N LEU A 315 -8.90 0.30 14.90
CA LEU A 315 -9.40 -0.97 15.43
C LEU A 315 -10.67 -0.77 16.26
N HIS A 316 -10.71 0.26 17.11
CA HIS A 316 -11.90 0.62 17.89
C HIS A 316 -13.11 0.90 16.99
N VAL A 317 -12.90 1.71 15.96
CA VAL A 317 -13.97 2.09 15.05
C VAL A 317 -14.46 0.91 14.22
N LEU A 318 -13.53 0.08 13.73
CA LEU A 318 -13.88 -1.13 12.99
C LEU A 318 -14.66 -2.12 13.84
N ASP A 319 -14.21 -2.38 15.06
CA ASP A 319 -14.88 -3.29 15.99
C ASP A 319 -16.32 -2.84 16.27
N ASN A 320 -16.49 -1.59 16.68
CA ASN A 320 -17.80 -1.04 17.01
C ASN A 320 -18.77 -1.03 15.81
N ILE A 321 -18.28 -0.83 14.57
CA ILE A 321 -19.14 -0.87 13.39
C ILE A 321 -19.53 -2.30 13.03
N ILE A 322 -18.58 -3.24 13.10
CA ILE A 322 -18.88 -4.64 12.85
C ILE A 322 -19.86 -5.16 13.91
N GLU A 323 -19.65 -4.79 15.18
CA GLU A 323 -20.57 -5.08 16.28
C GLU A 323 -21.96 -4.49 16.01
N ALA A 324 -22.04 -3.20 15.67
CA ALA A 324 -23.31 -2.55 15.39
C ALA A 324 -24.07 -3.22 14.23
N ILE A 325 -23.37 -3.63 13.16
CA ILE A 325 -23.97 -4.34 12.04
C ILE A 325 -24.43 -5.74 12.46
N ASN A 326 -23.59 -6.50 13.18
CA ASN A 326 -23.92 -7.83 13.67
C ASN A 326 -25.17 -7.84 14.54
N TYR A 327 -25.31 -6.84 15.42
CA TYR A 327 -26.44 -6.72 16.34
C TYR A 327 -27.56 -5.80 15.81
N LYS A 328 -27.46 -5.32 14.57
CA LYS A 328 -28.41 -4.39 13.93
C LYS A 328 -28.69 -3.14 14.78
N ILE A 329 -27.67 -2.64 15.48
CA ILE A 329 -27.73 -1.44 16.29
C ILE A 329 -27.63 -0.23 15.35
N PRO A 330 -28.56 0.74 15.42
CA PRO A 330 -28.48 1.95 14.61
C PRO A 330 -27.18 2.72 14.87
N VAL A 331 -26.39 2.91 13.82
CA VAL A 331 -25.17 3.72 13.87
C VAL A 331 -25.54 5.20 13.85
N SER A 332 -25.52 5.84 15.01
CA SER A 332 -25.78 7.28 15.17
C SER A 332 -24.69 7.95 15.99
N ARG A 333 -24.41 9.23 15.74
CA ARG A 333 -23.42 9.98 16.52
C ARG A 333 -23.76 10.13 18.00
N LEU A 334 -25.05 10.12 18.34
CA LEU A 334 -25.50 10.28 19.72
C LEU A 334 -25.22 9.03 20.56
N THR A 335 -25.25 7.86 19.92
CA THR A 335 -25.02 6.56 20.54
C THR A 335 -23.62 6.02 20.27
N TRP A 336 -22.80 6.75 19.50
CA TRP A 336 -21.48 6.28 19.08
C TRP A 336 -20.46 6.34 20.21
N ASN A 337 -19.85 5.19 20.52
CA ASN A 337 -18.81 5.12 21.52
C ASN A 337 -17.48 5.68 20.98
N VAL A 338 -17.09 6.87 21.47
CA VAL A 338 -15.82 7.53 21.15
C VAL A 338 -14.67 7.15 22.10
N GLU A 339 -14.95 6.35 23.13
CA GLU A 339 -13.99 5.97 24.16
C GLU A 339 -13.31 4.63 23.82
N ILE A 340 -12.00 4.68 23.56
CA ILE A 340 -11.17 3.54 23.19
C ILE A 340 -10.80 2.76 24.45
N SER A 341 -11.04 1.45 24.42
CA SER A 341 -10.77 0.54 25.54
C SER A 341 -9.30 0.15 25.67
N ALA A 342 -8.91 -0.34 26.85
CA ALA A 342 -7.56 -0.86 27.11
C ALA A 342 -7.25 -2.11 26.27
N ALA A 343 -8.25 -2.96 26.04
CA ALA A 343 -8.12 -4.14 25.18
C ALA A 343 -7.78 -3.76 23.73
N THR A 344 -8.42 -2.71 23.18
CA THR A 344 -8.12 -2.23 21.84
C THR A 344 -6.69 -1.66 21.73
N VAL A 345 -6.20 -0.97 22.76
CA VAL A 345 -4.80 -0.51 22.83
C VAL A 345 -3.83 -1.70 22.86
N TRP A 346 -4.19 -2.78 23.57
CA TRP A 346 -3.40 -4.01 23.60
C TRP A 346 -3.35 -4.70 22.22
N HIS A 347 -4.48 -4.83 21.53
CA HIS A 347 -4.52 -5.34 20.16
C HIS A 347 -3.65 -4.52 19.20
N ALA A 348 -3.69 -3.18 19.32
CA ALA A 348 -2.83 -2.29 18.55
C ALA A 348 -1.33 -2.50 18.83
N ARG A 349 -0.96 -2.81 20.09
CA ARG A 349 0.41 -3.17 20.47
C ARG A 349 0.86 -4.47 19.80
N GLU A 350 0.04 -5.52 19.85
CA GLU A 350 0.39 -6.82 19.23
C GLU A 350 0.54 -6.67 17.71
N LEU A 351 -0.37 -5.94 17.06
CA LEU A 351 -0.26 -5.62 15.64
C LEU A 351 1.04 -4.87 15.32
N LEU A 352 1.38 -3.86 16.14
CA LEU A 352 2.60 -3.09 15.98
C LEU A 352 3.86 -3.94 16.20
N GLY A 353 3.83 -4.86 17.17
CA GLY A 353 4.89 -5.84 17.41
C GLY A 353 5.17 -6.69 16.16
N HIS A 354 4.12 -7.27 15.58
CA HIS A 354 4.22 -8.02 14.33
C HIS A 354 4.86 -7.17 13.20
N ILE A 355 4.44 -5.92 13.04
CA ILE A 355 4.97 -5.03 11.99
C ILE A 355 6.45 -4.69 12.21
N ILE A 356 6.86 -4.48 13.47
CA ILE A 356 8.26 -4.24 13.82
C ILE A 356 9.11 -5.48 13.50
N GLU A 357 8.63 -6.67 13.83
CA GLU A 357 9.31 -7.94 13.52
C GLU A 357 9.40 -8.23 12.03
N GLN A 358 8.30 -8.03 11.28
CA GLN A 358 8.26 -8.11 9.82
C GLN A 358 9.31 -7.18 9.19
N ARG A 359 9.34 -5.92 9.63
CA ARG A 359 10.32 -4.94 9.15
C ARG A 359 11.74 -5.38 9.51
N HIS A 360 11.97 -5.89 10.72
CA HIS A 360 13.28 -6.38 11.12
C HIS A 360 13.74 -7.55 10.23
N ALA A 361 12.86 -8.53 9.97
CA ALA A 361 13.14 -9.67 9.11
C ALA A 361 13.44 -9.28 7.66
N LEU A 362 12.70 -8.30 7.11
CA LEU A 362 12.93 -7.79 5.75
C LEU A 362 14.22 -6.96 5.63
N MET A 363 14.72 -6.39 6.74
CA MET A 363 15.72 -5.34 6.70
C MET A 363 17.01 -5.61 7.48
N GLU A 364 17.14 -6.78 8.10
CA GLU A 364 18.36 -7.17 8.81
C GLU A 364 19.59 -6.95 7.90
N PRO A 365 20.57 -6.12 8.31
CA PRO A 365 21.78 -5.92 7.53
C PRO A 365 22.51 -7.25 7.43
N THR A 366 23.02 -7.55 6.24
CA THR A 366 23.77 -8.78 5.97
C THR A 366 25.16 -8.68 6.61
N THR A 367 25.24 -8.64 7.93
CA THR A 367 26.50 -8.85 8.66
C THR A 367 26.76 -10.34 8.70
N ILE A 368 27.15 -10.91 7.56
CA ILE A 368 28.06 -12.05 7.60
C ILE A 368 29.44 -11.40 7.46
N ASP A 369 30.02 -11.05 8.60
CA ASP A 369 31.45 -10.79 8.69
C ASP A 369 32.17 -12.10 8.34
N MET A 370 32.47 -12.31 7.06
CA MET A 370 33.42 -13.36 6.62
C MET A 370 34.85 -13.06 7.13
N SER A 371 35.06 -11.95 7.83
CA SER A 371 36.30 -11.58 8.50
C SER A 371 36.55 -12.33 9.83
N GLN A 372 35.57 -13.07 10.37
CA GLN A 372 35.78 -13.89 11.59
C GLN A 372 36.00 -15.40 11.33
N GLN A 373 36.02 -15.86 10.07
CA GLN A 373 36.35 -17.26 9.74
C GLN A 373 37.77 -17.50 9.19
N MET A 374 38.59 -16.45 9.10
CA MET A 374 40.03 -16.59 8.89
C MET A 374 40.77 -15.99 10.09
N VAL A 375 40.87 -16.74 11.18
CA VAL A 375 42.04 -16.90 12.08
C VAL A 375 41.54 -17.73 13.25
N GLN A 376 41.63 -19.05 13.13
CA GLN A 376 41.92 -19.97 14.23
C GLN A 376 42.46 -21.24 13.58
N GLN A 377 43.72 -21.18 13.15
CA GLN A 377 44.50 -22.41 13.01
C GLN A 377 44.61 -23.03 14.41
N PRO A 378 44.26 -24.31 14.59
CA PRO A 378 44.41 -24.99 15.86
C PRO A 378 45.90 -25.17 16.15
N THR A 379 46.31 -24.71 17.33
CA THR A 379 47.62 -25.00 17.92
C THR A 379 47.76 -26.52 18.10
N PRO A 380 48.87 -27.15 17.71
CA PRO A 380 49.02 -28.60 17.84
C PRO A 380 49.07 -28.98 19.33
N VAL A 381 48.17 -29.87 19.70
CA VAL A 381 48.07 -30.50 21.02
C VAL A 381 49.37 -31.26 21.31
N GLN A 382 50.09 -30.88 22.36
CA GLN A 382 51.18 -31.67 22.92
C GLN A 382 50.61 -32.93 23.56
N ILE A 383 50.90 -34.08 22.95
CA ILE A 383 50.71 -35.39 23.57
C ILE A 383 51.83 -35.56 24.59
N VAL A 384 51.47 -35.59 25.87
CA VAL A 384 52.33 -36.05 26.96
C VAL A 384 52.16 -37.56 27.05
N GLU A 385 53.14 -38.30 26.55
CA GLU A 385 53.32 -39.71 26.90
C GLU A 385 54.74 -39.89 27.43
N GLY A 386 54.81 -40.42 28.65
CA GLY A 386 56.05 -40.63 29.37
C GLY A 386 56.75 -41.93 29.01
N GLN A 387 58.01 -41.95 29.44
CA GLN A 387 58.92 -43.09 29.63
C GLN A 387 59.81 -43.54 28.46
N ASN A 388 61.09 -43.29 28.72
CA ASN A 388 62.22 -44.22 28.68
C ASN A 388 63.20 -44.19 27.48
N VAL A 389 64.43 -43.83 27.88
CA VAL A 389 65.69 -44.56 27.62
C VAL A 389 66.53 -44.13 26.39
N GLN A 390 67.71 -43.60 26.76
CA GLN A 390 69.04 -43.75 26.16
C GLN A 390 69.55 -42.85 25.01
N ARG A 391 70.72 -42.26 25.34
CA ARG A 391 71.95 -42.07 24.55
C ARG A 391 72.03 -40.89 23.55
N THR A 392 72.60 -39.79 24.06
CA THR A 392 73.86 -39.10 23.61
C THR A 392 74.47 -39.40 22.23
N PRO A 393 75.37 -38.54 21.68
CA PRO A 393 75.56 -37.08 21.86
C PRO A 393 75.99 -36.33 20.56
N GLN A 394 76.42 -35.06 20.71
CA GLN A 394 77.31 -34.24 19.86
C GLN A 394 76.70 -33.48 18.65
N MET A 395 77.19 -32.30 18.25
CA MET A 395 78.01 -31.22 18.83
C MET A 395 77.94 -30.02 17.86
N GLN A 396 77.98 -28.81 18.42
CA GLN A 396 78.64 -27.57 17.95
C GLN A 396 78.80 -27.26 16.44
N SER A 397 78.36 -26.07 16.00
CA SER A 397 79.25 -24.88 15.83
C SER A 397 78.63 -23.73 15.00
N SER A 398 78.42 -22.57 15.64
CA SER A 398 78.92 -21.18 15.37
C SER A 398 78.93 -20.54 13.92
N PRO A 399 79.31 -19.24 13.73
CA PRO A 399 78.38 -18.15 13.33
C PRO A 399 78.95 -17.19 12.24
N ARG A 400 78.35 -15.99 12.03
CA ARG A 400 78.83 -14.69 11.43
C ARG A 400 77.82 -14.12 10.41
N THR A 401 77.61 -12.81 10.11
CA THR A 401 78.14 -11.46 10.47
C THR A 401 77.17 -10.41 9.82
N VAL A 402 76.73 -9.34 10.50
CA VAL A 402 77.17 -7.90 10.52
C VAL A 402 76.68 -6.97 9.37
N TYR A 403 76.39 -5.70 9.73
CA TYR A 403 76.17 -4.42 8.99
C TYR A 403 74.70 -3.95 8.88
N THR A 404 74.24 -2.72 9.20
CA THR A 404 74.77 -1.47 9.81
C THR A 404 73.60 -0.49 10.12
N SER A 405 73.78 0.42 11.09
CA SER A 405 72.90 1.53 11.57
C SER A 405 72.88 2.79 10.62
N PRO A 406 72.39 4.02 10.98
CA PRO A 406 71.70 4.51 12.20
C PRO A 406 70.55 5.56 12.07
N ASN A 407 69.92 5.80 13.24
CA ASN A 407 69.03 6.88 13.74
C ASN A 407 69.29 8.34 13.30
N VAL A 408 68.25 9.21 13.34
CA VAL A 408 68.23 10.54 14.03
C VAL A 408 66.80 10.97 14.44
N HIS A 409 66.67 11.47 15.69
CA HIS A 409 65.53 12.18 16.32
C HIS A 409 65.48 13.69 16.00
N ARG A 410 64.29 14.34 16.00
CA ARG A 410 63.89 15.47 16.90
C ARG A 410 62.64 16.25 16.42
N THR A 411 61.85 16.68 17.41
CA THR A 411 60.67 17.57 17.45
C THR A 411 61.04 19.09 17.45
N PRO A 412 60.10 20.03 17.72
CA PRO A 412 59.13 20.76 16.87
C PRO A 412 59.52 22.25 16.64
N PRO A 413 58.70 23.11 15.95
CA PRO A 413 58.01 24.20 16.66
C PRO A 413 56.69 24.76 16.02
N VAL A 414 56.01 25.65 16.76
CA VAL A 414 54.89 26.60 16.45
C VAL A 414 55.47 28.04 16.66
N PRO A 415 54.93 29.23 16.23
CA PRO A 415 53.68 29.64 15.52
C PRO A 415 53.86 30.63 14.31
N ASN A 416 52.81 30.86 13.49
CA ASN A 416 52.07 32.14 13.34
C ASN A 416 51.19 32.25 12.06
N ALA A 417 49.96 32.72 12.30
CA ALA A 417 49.10 33.68 11.58
C ALA A 417 48.81 33.61 10.05
N SER A 418 47.48 33.59 9.78
CA SER A 418 46.74 34.28 8.70
C SER A 418 46.68 33.68 7.29
N SER A 419 45.53 33.09 6.93
CA SER A 419 44.58 33.73 6.00
C SER A 419 43.31 32.90 5.82
N ARG A 420 42.25 33.63 5.47
CA ARG A 420 40.84 33.29 5.33
C ARG A 420 40.61 32.06 4.43
N LEU A 421 39.62 31.23 4.77
CA LEU A 421 38.49 30.80 3.92
C LEU A 421 37.55 29.94 4.78
N ALA A 422 36.25 30.26 4.75
CA ALA A 422 35.21 29.61 5.53
C ALA A 422 34.93 28.18 5.02
N PRO A 423 34.77 27.17 5.90
CA PRO A 423 34.25 25.88 5.47
C PRO A 423 32.71 25.91 5.43
N SER A 424 32.23 25.37 4.32
CA SER A 424 30.88 24.91 3.99
C SER A 424 29.94 24.62 5.17
N PHE A 425 28.73 25.17 5.03
CA PHE A 425 27.53 24.76 5.75
C PHE A 425 27.33 23.23 5.65
N SER A 426 27.40 22.54 6.79
CA SER A 426 26.97 21.15 6.91
C SER A 426 25.45 21.10 7.18
N PHE A 427 24.72 20.38 6.33
CA PHE A 427 23.26 20.23 6.35
C PHE A 427 22.71 19.55 7.63
N ASP A 428 23.54 18.84 8.40
CA ASP A 428 23.08 18.08 9.57
C ASP A 428 22.75 18.95 10.80
N ASN A 429 23.29 20.18 10.88
CA ASN A 429 23.03 21.08 12.02
C ASN A 429 21.72 21.87 11.90
N ALA A 430 21.14 21.98 10.70
CA ALA A 430 19.86 22.67 10.51
C ALA A 430 18.65 21.83 10.98
N LYS A 431 18.76 20.50 10.96
CA LYS A 431 17.65 19.58 11.31
C LYS A 431 17.43 19.45 12.82
N ARG A 432 18.44 19.74 13.66
CA ARG A 432 18.33 19.67 15.13
C ARG A 432 17.68 20.90 15.78
N ASN A 433 17.75 22.07 15.14
CA ASN A 433 17.26 23.32 15.72
C ASN A 433 15.80 23.65 15.39
N LEU A 434 15.15 22.89 14.52
CA LEU A 434 13.74 23.10 14.14
C LEU A 434 12.70 22.45 15.08
N MET A 435 13.13 21.60 16.03
CA MET A 435 12.23 20.92 16.98
C MET A 435 12.34 21.38 18.44
N ASN A 436 13.12 22.43 18.73
CA ASN A 436 13.21 23.03 20.07
C ASN A 436 12.65 24.46 20.09
N ASN A 437 11.36 24.61 19.81
CA ASN A 437 10.64 25.84 20.17
C ASN A 437 9.94 25.66 21.51
N ARG A 438 10.70 25.84 22.60
CA ARG A 438 10.10 26.28 23.88
C ARG A 438 9.69 27.74 23.72
N VAL A 439 8.40 27.97 23.50
CA VAL A 439 7.82 29.31 23.53
C VAL A 439 7.92 29.85 24.96
N ARG A 440 8.65 30.95 25.11
CA ARG A 440 8.79 31.75 26.32
C ARG A 440 7.45 32.47 26.58
N ALA A 441 6.90 32.33 27.77
CA ALA A 441 5.67 33.00 28.20
C ALA A 441 5.84 34.53 28.19
N PRO A 442 4.84 35.33 27.74
CA PRO A 442 4.76 36.74 28.07
C PRO A 442 4.06 36.95 29.42
N ALA A 443 4.65 37.80 30.25
CA ALA A 443 4.11 38.29 31.51
C ALA A 443 2.78 39.06 31.31
N PRO A 444 1.89 39.09 32.33
CA PRO A 444 0.56 39.65 32.20
C PRO A 444 0.59 41.19 32.22
N ARG A 445 -0.08 41.82 31.26
CA ARG A 445 -0.47 43.23 31.36
C ARG A 445 -1.87 43.32 31.94
N THR A 446 -1.94 43.95 33.10
CA THR A 446 -3.11 44.52 33.77
C THR A 446 -3.93 45.41 32.84
N PHE A 447 -5.24 45.15 32.76
CA PHE A 447 -6.25 46.16 32.41
C PHE A 447 -7.42 46.07 33.38
N VAL A 448 -7.79 47.26 33.88
CA VAL A 448 -8.85 47.57 34.85
C VAL A 448 -10.21 47.60 34.13
N PRO A 449 -11.33 47.24 34.80
CA PRO A 449 -12.62 47.03 34.14
C PRO A 449 -13.47 48.31 34.05
N SER A 450 -14.38 48.34 33.08
CA SER A 450 -15.52 49.28 33.05
C SER A 450 -16.83 48.51 33.13
N ASN A 451 -17.68 49.01 34.02
CA ASN A 451 -18.96 48.52 34.50
C ASN A 451 -20.10 48.68 33.49
N ASN A 452 -21.15 47.85 33.72
CA ASN A 452 -22.59 47.99 33.43
C ASN A 452 -23.09 46.69 32.78
N GLY A 453 -24.03 45.90 33.31
CA GLY A 453 -24.93 46.01 34.45
C GLY A 453 -26.06 44.99 34.22
N ALA A 454 -26.74 44.59 35.30
CA ALA A 454 -27.93 43.72 35.39
C ALA A 454 -27.72 42.18 35.46
N GLY A 455 -27.68 41.67 36.70
CA GLY A 455 -28.27 40.38 37.09
C GLY A 455 -29.80 40.48 37.22
N PRO A 456 -30.54 39.42 37.61
CA PRO A 456 -30.44 38.75 38.93
C PRO A 456 -30.27 37.20 38.83
N ILE A 457 -29.51 36.50 39.70
CA ILE A 457 -29.72 36.09 41.12
C ILE A 457 -30.54 34.78 41.30
N ILE A 458 -29.79 33.70 41.64
CA ILE A 458 -30.02 32.62 42.65
C ILE A 458 -31.17 31.61 42.33
N THR A 459 -31.00 30.27 42.36
CA THR A 459 -30.66 29.44 43.54
C THR A 459 -30.19 28.03 43.15
N SER A 460 -29.16 27.58 43.86
CA SER A 460 -28.66 26.20 43.99
C SER A 460 -29.54 25.33 44.89
N VAL A 461 -29.64 24.02 44.63
CA VAL A 461 -30.05 23.01 45.64
C VAL A 461 -29.19 21.75 45.50
N THR A 462 -28.65 21.33 46.65
CA THR A 462 -27.87 20.12 46.90
C THR A 462 -28.71 19.10 47.69
N THR A 463 -28.57 17.81 47.34
CA THR A 463 -28.64 16.58 48.18
C THR A 463 -29.83 16.25 49.10
N THR A 464 -30.36 15.02 48.98
CA THR A 464 -30.80 14.09 50.06
C THR A 464 -31.12 12.73 49.42
N VAL A 465 -30.33 11.66 49.62
CA VAL A 465 -30.37 10.59 50.66
C VAL A 465 -31.70 9.81 50.73
N MET A 466 -31.56 8.47 50.66
CA MET A 466 -32.55 7.37 50.60
C MET A 466 -33.51 7.26 51.82
N PRO A 467 -34.48 6.31 51.81
CA PRO A 467 -34.19 4.98 52.39
C PRO A 467 -34.82 3.74 51.70
N ILE A 468 -34.34 2.60 52.21
CA ILE A 468 -34.42 1.18 51.84
C ILE A 468 -35.66 0.44 52.40
N ALA A 469 -36.15 -0.60 51.71
CA ALA A 469 -36.58 -1.91 52.26
C ALA A 469 -36.72 -2.96 51.10
N LYS A 470 -35.84 -3.97 50.94
CA LYS A 470 -35.84 -5.35 51.51
C LYS A 470 -37.16 -6.10 51.23
N LYS A 471 -37.26 -7.31 50.65
CA LYS A 471 -36.48 -8.57 50.55
C LYS A 471 -37.36 -9.58 49.71
N PRO A 472 -37.05 -10.88 49.52
CA PRO A 472 -35.83 -11.58 49.06
C PRO A 472 -36.09 -12.63 47.93
N ASP A 473 -35.02 -13.08 47.25
CA ASP A 473 -34.88 -14.33 46.47
C ASP A 473 -35.03 -15.60 47.38
N PRO A 474 -34.89 -16.91 46.95
CA PRO A 474 -34.25 -17.48 45.74
C PRO A 474 -34.89 -18.86 45.27
N PRO A 475 -34.16 -19.89 44.77
CA PRO A 475 -33.24 -20.07 43.61
C PRO A 475 -33.63 -21.28 42.68
N PHE A 476 -32.88 -21.52 41.57
CA PHE A 476 -32.27 -22.80 41.12
C PHE A 476 -32.15 -22.95 39.57
N ASN A 477 -30.92 -23.23 39.11
CA ASN A 477 -30.55 -23.96 37.86
C ASN A 477 -30.41 -25.47 38.21
N PRO A 478 -29.96 -26.38 37.34
CA PRO A 478 -30.29 -26.73 35.93
C PRO A 478 -30.58 -28.25 35.76
N ILE A 479 -31.21 -28.73 34.69
CA ILE A 479 -31.18 -30.17 34.33
C ILE A 479 -31.05 -30.39 32.81
N ILE A 480 -30.03 -31.18 32.46
CA ILE A 480 -29.75 -31.84 31.20
C ILE A 480 -30.66 -33.07 31.07
N THR A 481 -31.26 -33.31 29.90
CA THR A 481 -31.59 -34.68 29.46
C THR A 481 -31.56 -34.81 27.94
N GLN A 482 -30.70 -35.72 27.47
CA GLN A 482 -30.73 -36.35 26.14
C GLN A 482 -31.96 -37.25 26.00
N VAL A 483 -32.44 -37.49 24.78
CA VAL A 483 -32.93 -38.77 24.16
C VAL A 483 -33.17 -38.44 22.67
N GLU A 484 -32.28 -38.85 21.75
CA GLU A 484 -32.44 -40.00 20.82
C GLU A 484 -33.72 -39.96 19.95
N SER A 485 -33.59 -39.70 18.65
CA SER A 485 -33.46 -40.71 17.58
C SER A 485 -34.73 -41.55 17.36
N SER A 486 -35.40 -41.36 16.23
CA SER A 486 -35.78 -42.43 15.28
C SER A 486 -36.78 -41.96 14.21
N ASN A 487 -36.44 -42.28 12.96
CA ASN A 487 -37.26 -42.84 11.87
C ASN A 487 -38.73 -42.33 11.72
N ASN A 488 -39.24 -42.00 10.54
CA ASN A 488 -39.25 -42.86 9.37
C ASN A 488 -39.86 -42.11 8.16
N ASN A 489 -39.21 -42.27 7.00
CA ASN A 489 -39.78 -42.62 5.69
C ASN A 489 -41.06 -41.94 5.13
N ASN A 490 -40.81 -41.21 4.04
CA ASN A 490 -41.28 -41.47 2.66
C ASN A 490 -42.74 -41.25 2.23
N THR A 491 -42.80 -40.70 1.00
CA THR A 491 -43.85 -40.76 -0.05
C THR A 491 -45.10 -39.92 0.20
N GLY A 492 -45.67 -39.19 -0.76
CA GLY A 492 -45.38 -39.02 -2.18
C GLY A 492 -46.45 -38.09 -2.78
N ARG A 493 -46.05 -37.36 -3.83
CA ARG A 493 -46.82 -36.86 -4.99
C ARG A 493 -48.32 -36.58 -4.81
N ASN A 494 -48.75 -35.35 -5.14
CA ASN A 494 -49.59 -35.04 -6.32
C ASN A 494 -50.00 -33.54 -6.35
N LEU A 495 -49.58 -32.85 -7.43
CA LEU A 495 -50.28 -31.69 -8.05
C LEU A 495 -51.50 -32.23 -8.85
N PRO A 496 -52.32 -31.46 -9.63
CA PRO A 496 -52.43 -30.00 -9.95
C PRO A 496 -53.95 -29.56 -9.84
N PRO A 497 -54.57 -28.58 -10.57
CA PRO A 497 -54.07 -27.63 -11.59
C PRO A 497 -54.62 -26.17 -11.60
N SER A 498 -53.90 -25.36 -12.38
CA SER A 498 -54.34 -24.29 -13.30
C SER A 498 -55.23 -23.14 -12.82
N LEU A 499 -54.73 -21.90 -13.00
CA LEU A 499 -55.35 -20.95 -13.94
C LEU A 499 -54.31 -19.95 -14.43
N SER A 500 -54.11 -20.00 -15.75
CA SER A 500 -53.28 -19.15 -16.59
C SER A 500 -53.99 -17.85 -16.93
N VAL A 501 -53.29 -16.72 -16.87
CA VAL A 501 -53.54 -15.56 -17.77
C VAL A 501 -52.20 -15.00 -18.23
N SER A 502 -52.02 -15.06 -19.53
CA SER A 502 -50.95 -14.52 -20.37
C SER A 502 -51.19 -13.06 -20.70
N VAL A 503 -50.17 -12.20 -20.57
CA VAL A 503 -49.96 -11.01 -21.40
C VAL A 503 -48.45 -10.84 -21.61
N SER A 504 -48.09 -10.68 -22.89
CA SER A 504 -46.77 -10.44 -23.44
C SER A 504 -46.27 -9.00 -23.22
N ASP A 505 -44.95 -8.80 -23.15
CA ASP A 505 -44.20 -8.00 -24.12
C ASP A 505 -42.70 -7.91 -23.76
N ASP A 506 -41.90 -7.77 -24.81
CA ASP A 506 -40.45 -7.93 -24.92
C ASP A 506 -39.58 -7.16 -23.92
N MET A 507 -38.49 -7.80 -23.45
CA MET A 507 -37.17 -7.18 -23.33
C MET A 507 -36.06 -8.24 -23.14
N ASN A 508 -35.07 -8.17 -24.03
CA ASN A 508 -33.80 -8.90 -23.99
C ASN A 508 -33.19 -9.00 -22.59
N THR A 509 -33.01 -10.21 -22.07
CA THR A 509 -32.10 -10.48 -20.94
C THR A 509 -31.00 -11.43 -21.38
N ALA A 510 -29.79 -10.89 -21.31
CA ALA A 510 -28.54 -11.49 -21.71
C ALA A 510 -28.24 -12.77 -20.92
N GLN A 511 -27.62 -13.72 -21.62
CA GLN A 511 -26.95 -14.89 -21.04
C GLN A 511 -25.95 -14.46 -19.95
N PRO A 512 -25.72 -15.29 -18.92
CA PRO A 512 -24.78 -14.98 -17.86
C PRO A 512 -23.35 -14.99 -18.44
N ILE A 513 -22.75 -13.80 -18.51
CA ILE A 513 -21.35 -13.64 -18.89
C ILE A 513 -20.49 -14.19 -17.75
N LEU A 514 -19.81 -15.29 -18.02
CA LEU A 514 -18.66 -15.80 -17.28
C LEU A 514 -17.61 -14.69 -17.09
N LEU A 515 -17.65 -14.00 -15.96
CA LEU A 515 -16.60 -13.08 -15.51
C LEU A 515 -15.53 -13.86 -14.74
N SER A 516 -14.74 -14.63 -15.49
CA SER A 516 -13.40 -15.06 -15.07
C SER A 516 -12.43 -14.62 -16.17
N ARG A 517 -11.69 -13.53 -15.95
CA ARG A 517 -10.41 -13.23 -16.62
C ARG A 517 -9.76 -12.02 -15.95
N ALA A 518 -8.53 -12.24 -15.49
CA ALA A 518 -7.67 -11.30 -14.77
C ALA A 518 -7.47 -9.96 -15.53
N PRO A 519 -7.11 -8.86 -14.85
CA PRO A 519 -6.79 -7.61 -15.53
C PRO A 519 -5.47 -7.75 -16.30
N PHE A 520 -5.58 -7.60 -17.62
CA PHE A 520 -4.49 -7.58 -18.57
C PHE A 520 -3.48 -6.47 -18.22
N THR A 521 -2.18 -6.78 -18.14
CA THR A 521 -1.14 -5.76 -18.33
C THR A 521 -1.30 -5.25 -19.76
N SER A 522 -1.77 -4.02 -19.93
CA SER A 522 -1.94 -3.45 -21.26
C SER A 522 -0.57 -3.42 -21.94
N ILE A 523 -0.48 -3.76 -23.23
CA ILE A 523 0.75 -3.63 -24.02
C ILE A 523 1.32 -2.20 -24.02
N MET A 524 0.47 -1.24 -23.63
CA MET A 524 0.82 0.16 -23.42
C MET A 524 1.68 0.40 -22.17
N ASP A 525 1.64 -0.52 -21.20
CA ASP A 525 2.30 -0.41 -19.90
C ASP A 525 3.70 -1.05 -19.87
N ILE A 526 4.04 -1.80 -20.92
CA ILE A 526 5.33 -2.48 -21.11
C ILE A 526 6.38 -1.45 -21.58
N SER A 527 7.62 -1.56 -21.09
CA SER A 527 8.72 -0.69 -21.55
C SER A 527 8.99 -0.83 -23.05
N GLU A 528 9.62 0.16 -23.67
CA GLU A 528 9.93 0.12 -25.10
C GLU A 528 10.85 -1.05 -25.47
N ASP A 529 11.95 -1.24 -24.72
CA ASP A 529 12.91 -2.33 -24.94
C ASP A 529 12.27 -3.71 -24.73
N GLU A 530 11.42 -3.86 -23.72
CA GLU A 530 10.70 -5.10 -23.46
C GLU A 530 9.65 -5.39 -24.53
N PHE A 531 8.95 -4.37 -25.03
CA PHE A 531 8.01 -4.54 -26.15
C PHE A 531 8.73 -4.95 -27.44
N LEU A 532 9.83 -4.28 -27.78
CA LEU A 532 10.65 -4.60 -28.96
C LEU A 532 11.25 -6.01 -28.89
N SER A 533 11.68 -6.46 -27.72
CA SER A 533 12.25 -7.80 -27.52
C SER A 533 11.18 -8.90 -27.49
N SER A 534 10.09 -8.73 -26.73
CA SER A 534 9.02 -9.73 -26.57
C SER A 534 8.17 -9.91 -27.83
N HIS A 535 7.96 -8.85 -28.62
CA HIS A 535 7.10 -8.88 -29.81
C HIS A 535 7.88 -8.75 -31.12
N LYS A 536 9.21 -8.92 -31.10
CA LYS A 536 10.13 -8.72 -32.24
C LYS A 536 9.61 -9.31 -33.56
N SER A 537 9.14 -10.55 -33.53
CA SER A 537 8.66 -11.28 -34.72
C SER A 537 7.35 -10.71 -35.28
N SER A 538 6.42 -10.29 -34.42
CA SER A 538 5.14 -9.69 -34.78
C SER A 538 5.32 -8.27 -35.31
N ILE A 539 6.19 -7.48 -34.68
CA ILE A 539 6.56 -6.13 -35.14
C ILE A 539 7.17 -6.24 -36.54
N LYS A 540 8.14 -7.15 -36.74
CA LYS A 540 8.75 -7.39 -38.04
C LYS A 540 7.72 -7.77 -39.12
N LYS A 541 6.81 -8.69 -38.80
CA LYS A 541 5.74 -9.12 -39.72
C LYS A 541 4.81 -7.98 -40.11
N LEU A 542 4.40 -7.15 -39.15
CA LEU A 542 3.55 -5.99 -39.38
C LEU A 542 4.27 -4.94 -40.25
N LEU A 543 5.51 -4.59 -39.91
CA LEU A 543 6.27 -3.57 -40.64
C LEU A 543 6.71 -4.03 -42.03
N LYS A 544 6.87 -5.34 -42.27
CA LYS A 544 7.11 -5.90 -43.61
C LYS A 544 5.84 -6.04 -44.45
N HIS A 545 4.66 -5.89 -43.84
CA HIS A 545 3.40 -6.12 -44.53
C HIS A 545 3.19 -5.10 -45.66
N GLY A 546 2.72 -5.57 -46.82
CA GLY A 546 2.61 -4.79 -48.06
C GLY A 546 1.43 -3.82 -48.12
N VAL A 547 0.84 -3.43 -46.98
CA VAL A 547 -0.33 -2.53 -46.96
C VAL A 547 0.02 -1.31 -46.11
N SER A 548 -0.19 -0.11 -46.66
CA SER A 548 0.09 1.17 -46.01
C SER A 548 -0.90 1.51 -44.89
N GLU A 549 -2.13 1.01 -44.99
CA GLU A 549 -3.20 1.23 -44.02
C GLU A 549 -3.77 -0.09 -43.48
N ILE A 550 -3.81 -0.25 -42.15
CA ILE A 550 -4.29 -1.50 -41.55
C ILE A 550 -5.24 -1.26 -40.38
N THR A 551 -6.34 -2.00 -40.38
CA THR A 551 -7.32 -2.00 -39.28
C THR A 551 -7.03 -3.12 -38.28
N PRO A 552 -7.54 -3.05 -37.04
CA PRO A 552 -7.34 -4.10 -36.04
C PRO A 552 -7.96 -5.43 -36.49
N SER A 553 -9.14 -5.37 -37.11
CA SER A 553 -9.79 -6.55 -37.70
C SER A 553 -8.93 -7.19 -38.79
N ARG A 554 -8.27 -6.38 -39.62
CA ARG A 554 -7.36 -6.89 -40.65
C ARG A 554 -6.09 -7.49 -40.07
N CYS A 555 -5.54 -6.93 -38.99
CA CYS A 555 -4.41 -7.51 -38.26
C CYS A 555 -4.72 -8.90 -37.69
N VAL A 556 -5.95 -9.09 -37.20
CA VAL A 556 -6.44 -10.37 -36.69
C VAL A 556 -6.61 -11.38 -37.82
N GLN A 557 -7.25 -11.00 -38.92
CA GLN A 557 -7.40 -11.86 -40.11
C GLN A 557 -6.06 -12.35 -40.66
N LEU A 558 -5.06 -11.46 -40.66
CA LEU A 558 -3.71 -11.75 -41.14
C LEU A 558 -2.80 -12.38 -40.08
N LYS A 559 -3.32 -12.64 -38.87
CA LYS A 559 -2.59 -13.27 -37.76
C LYS A 559 -1.28 -12.54 -37.41
N LEU A 560 -1.27 -11.21 -37.50
CA LEU A 560 -0.06 -10.38 -37.31
C LEU A 560 0.25 -10.07 -35.84
N THR A 561 -0.78 -10.09 -34.98
CA THR A 561 -0.68 -9.65 -33.58
C THR A 561 -1.19 -10.74 -32.65
N PRO A 562 -0.40 -11.80 -32.40
CA PRO A 562 -0.78 -12.83 -31.46
C PRO A 562 -0.84 -12.23 -30.06
N ASP A 563 -1.99 -12.40 -29.40
CA ASP A 563 -2.24 -12.01 -28.03
C ASP A 563 -1.58 -13.05 -27.10
N PRO A 564 -0.51 -12.68 -26.36
CA PRO A 564 0.18 -13.61 -25.47
C PRO A 564 -0.66 -13.99 -24.24
N THR A 565 -1.80 -13.33 -24.03
CA THR A 565 -2.69 -13.56 -22.88
C THR A 565 -3.87 -14.48 -23.19
N ALA A 566 -4.00 -14.95 -24.44
CA ALA A 566 -5.05 -15.88 -24.84
C ALA A 566 -4.76 -17.31 -24.33
N SER A 567 -5.73 -17.90 -23.63
CA SER A 567 -5.64 -19.27 -23.08
C SER A 567 -5.83 -20.37 -24.13
N ASP A 568 -6.52 -20.07 -25.23
CA ASP A 568 -6.84 -21.02 -26.31
C ASP A 568 -6.30 -20.54 -27.66
N GLU A 569 -5.91 -21.48 -28.52
CA GLU A 569 -5.44 -21.18 -29.89
C GLU A 569 -6.48 -20.45 -30.74
N SER A 570 -7.78 -20.66 -30.46
CA SER A 570 -8.90 -19.99 -31.14
C SER A 570 -9.08 -18.52 -30.74
N GLN A 571 -8.51 -18.10 -29.61
CA GLN A 571 -8.60 -16.73 -29.07
C GLN A 571 -7.29 -15.95 -29.19
N LYS A 572 -6.28 -16.52 -29.86
CA LYS A 572 -4.93 -15.94 -30.00
C LYS A 572 -4.88 -14.61 -30.74
N TYR A 573 -5.93 -14.19 -31.43
CA TYR A 573 -5.95 -12.95 -32.20
C TYR A 573 -7.22 -12.16 -31.91
N THR A 574 -7.10 -11.11 -31.10
CA THR A 574 -8.25 -10.27 -30.70
C THR A 574 -8.14 -8.87 -31.32
N PRO A 575 -9.25 -8.28 -31.83
CA PRO A 575 -9.22 -6.91 -32.36
C PRO A 575 -8.84 -5.85 -31.31
N SER A 576 -9.13 -6.11 -30.03
CA SER A 576 -8.75 -5.25 -28.91
C SER A 576 -7.23 -5.21 -28.73
N PHE A 577 -6.57 -6.37 -28.68
CA PHE A 577 -5.11 -6.46 -28.58
C PHE A 577 -4.44 -5.85 -29.81
N ALA A 578 -4.92 -6.19 -31.01
CA ALA A 578 -4.43 -5.62 -32.26
C ALA A 578 -4.47 -4.08 -32.26
N ARG A 579 -5.53 -3.48 -31.72
CA ARG A 579 -5.64 -2.02 -31.58
C ARG A 579 -4.56 -1.44 -30.67
N SER A 580 -4.38 -2.02 -29.48
CA SER A 580 -3.37 -1.55 -28.53
C SER A 580 -1.95 -1.75 -29.08
N PHE A 581 -1.72 -2.86 -29.77
CA PHE A 581 -0.47 -3.13 -30.50
C PHE A 581 -0.19 -2.06 -31.56
N LEU A 582 -1.17 -1.75 -32.42
CA LEU A 582 -1.02 -0.71 -33.46
C LEU A 582 -0.79 0.69 -32.87
N LYS A 583 -1.45 1.04 -31.76
CA LYS A 583 -1.18 2.28 -31.04
C LYS A 583 0.26 2.34 -30.54
N ARG A 584 0.77 1.24 -30.00
CA ARG A 584 2.16 1.17 -29.52
C ARG A 584 3.15 1.35 -30.68
N ILE A 585 2.89 0.74 -31.83
CA ILE A 585 3.70 0.93 -33.05
C ILE A 585 3.67 2.38 -33.55
N ALA A 586 2.52 3.06 -33.47
CA ALA A 586 2.43 4.48 -33.79
C ALA A 586 3.23 5.35 -32.82
N LEU A 587 3.22 5.03 -31.52
CA LEU A 587 4.03 5.72 -30.51
C LEU A 587 5.54 5.56 -30.75
N LEU A 588 5.98 4.43 -31.29
CA LEU A 588 7.37 4.22 -31.74
C LEU A 588 7.75 5.04 -32.98
N GLY A 589 6.81 5.79 -33.58
CA GLY A 589 7.05 6.68 -34.70
C GLY A 589 6.90 6.04 -36.09
N PHE A 590 6.46 4.78 -36.19
CA PHE A 590 6.30 4.08 -37.49
C PHE A 590 5.02 4.44 -38.26
N GLY A 591 4.11 5.21 -37.67
CA GLY A 591 2.81 5.51 -38.26
C GLY A 591 1.95 6.45 -37.43
N VAL A 592 0.72 6.67 -37.88
CA VAL A 592 -0.30 7.46 -37.20
C VAL A 592 -1.59 6.61 -37.11
N CYS A 593 -2.31 6.72 -36.00
CA CYS A 593 -3.62 6.08 -35.86
C CYS A 593 -4.75 7.12 -36.04
N ASP A 594 -5.59 6.92 -37.06
CA ASP A 594 -6.79 7.71 -37.30
C ASP A 594 -8.03 7.00 -36.73
N GLY A 595 -8.96 7.76 -36.11
CA GLY A 595 -10.25 7.26 -35.62
C GLY A 595 -10.77 7.96 -34.35
N PRO A 596 -12.08 7.90 -34.06
CA PRO A 596 -12.67 8.54 -32.88
C PRO A 596 -12.08 7.97 -31.58
N LYS A 597 -11.75 8.86 -30.63
CA LYS A 597 -11.24 8.50 -29.29
C LYS A 597 -12.20 7.57 -28.54
N ASN A 598 -13.50 7.63 -28.86
CA ASN A 598 -14.56 6.84 -28.24
C ASN A 598 -14.74 5.49 -28.95
N GLY A 599 -14.00 4.46 -28.52
CA GLY A 599 -14.42 3.04 -28.51
C GLY A 599 -14.73 2.31 -29.83
N ASN A 600 -15.11 2.97 -30.92
CA ASN A 600 -15.70 2.32 -32.08
C ASN A 600 -14.62 1.72 -32.99
N LEU A 601 -14.50 0.39 -32.95
CA LEU A 601 -13.49 -0.38 -33.68
C LEU A 601 -13.60 -0.25 -35.21
N ARG A 602 -14.77 0.17 -35.73
CA ARG A 602 -15.04 0.26 -37.17
C ARG A 602 -14.33 1.42 -37.87
N HIS A 603 -13.87 2.43 -37.13
CA HIS A 603 -13.23 3.63 -37.69
C HIS A 603 -11.76 3.80 -37.29
N PHE A 604 -11.15 2.78 -36.66
CA PHE A 604 -9.73 2.83 -36.30
C PHE A 604 -8.85 2.30 -37.44
N VAL A 605 -7.92 3.12 -37.92
CA VAL A 605 -6.96 2.77 -38.98
C VAL A 605 -5.55 3.19 -38.57
N PHE A 606 -4.58 2.29 -38.69
CA PHE A 606 -3.16 2.65 -38.59
C PHE A 606 -2.60 2.91 -39.98
N LYS A 607 -2.04 4.10 -40.19
CA LYS A 607 -1.37 4.52 -41.43
C LYS A 607 0.14 4.52 -41.21
N LYS A 608 0.85 3.72 -41.98
CA LYS A 608 2.30 3.56 -41.90
C LYS A 608 3.02 4.76 -42.54
N LYS A 609 4.09 5.26 -41.93
CA LYS A 609 4.94 6.32 -42.50
C LYS A 609 5.93 5.75 -43.52
N LYS A 610 6.25 6.53 -44.56
CA LYS A 610 7.31 6.20 -45.55
C LYS A 610 8.68 6.17 -44.86
N PHE A 611 9.61 5.37 -45.38
CA PHE A 611 10.97 5.29 -44.82
C PHE A 611 11.68 6.64 -44.77
N SER A 612 11.46 7.49 -45.79
CA SER A 612 12.00 8.86 -45.86
C SER A 612 11.54 9.77 -44.71
N ALA A 613 10.40 9.47 -44.09
CA ALA A 613 9.82 10.24 -42.99
C ALA A 613 10.12 9.65 -41.59
N LEU A 614 10.97 8.62 -41.53
CA LEU A 614 11.41 8.01 -40.26
C LEU A 614 12.64 8.73 -39.70
N GLY A 615 12.67 8.91 -38.38
CA GLY A 615 13.84 9.41 -37.66
C GLY A 615 14.94 8.35 -37.54
N GLU A 616 16.13 8.77 -37.09
CA GLU A 616 17.31 7.90 -36.94
C GLU A 616 17.07 6.75 -35.95
N GLU A 617 16.28 6.98 -34.89
CA GLU A 617 15.91 5.94 -33.93
C GLU A 617 15.06 4.84 -34.57
N GLN A 618 14.06 5.20 -35.39
CA GLN A 618 13.22 4.22 -36.10
C GLN A 618 14.03 3.43 -37.12
N LYS A 619 14.99 4.07 -37.81
CA LYS A 619 15.90 3.38 -38.74
C LYS A 619 16.78 2.37 -38.02
N LYS A 620 17.29 2.72 -36.83
CA LYS A 620 18.04 1.78 -35.97
C LYS A 620 17.19 0.58 -35.57
N ILE A 621 15.94 0.80 -35.15
CA ILE A 621 15.00 -0.29 -34.84
C ILE A 621 14.77 -1.21 -36.06
N LEU A 622 14.64 -0.65 -37.28
CA LEU A 622 14.51 -1.46 -38.50
C LEU A 622 15.74 -2.33 -38.77
N ILE A 623 16.93 -1.80 -38.53
CA ILE A 623 18.19 -2.54 -38.63
C ILE A 623 18.20 -3.69 -37.61
N ASP A 624 17.83 -3.43 -36.35
CA ASP A 624 17.77 -4.44 -35.28
C ASP A 624 16.72 -5.54 -35.54
N LEU A 625 15.68 -5.21 -36.33
CA LEU A 625 14.66 -6.14 -36.82
C LEU A 625 15.09 -6.90 -38.09
N ASN A 626 16.27 -6.61 -38.66
CA ASN A 626 16.72 -7.12 -39.96
C ASN A 626 15.69 -6.84 -41.07
N LEU A 627 15.26 -5.58 -41.18
CA LEU A 627 14.40 -5.08 -42.25
C LEU A 627 15.16 -4.07 -43.12
N THR A 628 15.25 -4.35 -44.41
CA THR A 628 15.84 -3.42 -45.38
C THR A 628 14.86 -2.30 -45.72
N GLU A 629 15.37 -1.17 -46.23
CA GLU A 629 14.53 -0.09 -46.77
C GLU A 629 13.57 -0.60 -47.85
N ALA A 630 14.04 -1.48 -48.74
CA ALA A 630 13.23 -2.08 -49.79
C ALA A 630 12.10 -2.96 -49.22
N ASP A 631 12.37 -3.76 -48.18
CA ASP A 631 11.35 -4.55 -47.49
C ASP A 631 10.30 -3.67 -46.82
N TYR A 632 10.72 -2.56 -46.20
CA TYR A 632 9.83 -1.64 -45.50
C TYR A 632 8.96 -0.83 -46.46
N ASN A 633 9.53 -0.35 -47.58
CA ASN A 633 8.81 0.46 -48.57
C ASN A 633 7.95 -0.34 -49.55
N LYS A 634 7.93 -1.67 -49.44
CA LYS A 634 7.11 -2.54 -50.28
C LYS A 634 5.62 -2.18 -50.28
N CYS A 635 5.10 -1.65 -49.16
CA CYS A 635 3.72 -1.20 -49.03
C CYS A 635 3.37 0.11 -49.75
N PHE A 636 4.38 0.88 -50.20
CA PHE A 636 4.18 2.14 -50.91
C PHE A 636 4.47 2.03 -52.41
N THR A 637 5.02 0.91 -52.86
CA THR A 637 5.40 0.65 -54.26
C THR A 637 4.39 -0.22 -55.00
N THR A 638 3.54 -0.95 -54.30
CA THR A 638 2.38 -1.65 -54.88
C THR A 638 1.26 -0.65 -55.15
N SER A 639 1.04 -0.34 -56.42
CA SER A 639 -0.04 0.51 -56.92
C SER A 639 -1.41 0.05 -56.43
N SER A 640 -2.18 1.01 -55.91
CA SER A 640 -3.57 0.90 -55.49
C SER A 640 -4.45 0.23 -56.56
N GLN A 641 -4.98 -0.95 -56.26
CA GLN A 641 -6.35 -1.27 -56.65
C GLN A 641 -7.24 -0.89 -55.47
N ASN A 642 -8.12 0.08 -55.72
CA ASN A 642 -9.17 0.62 -54.85
C ASN A 642 -8.77 1.72 -53.86
N GLY A 643 -8.84 2.97 -54.35
CA GLY A 643 -9.53 4.06 -53.66
C GLY A 643 -8.74 4.89 -52.65
N SER A 644 -8.47 6.15 -53.03
CA SER A 644 -8.20 7.31 -52.17
C SER A 644 -7.03 7.21 -51.18
N VAL A 645 -5.81 7.40 -51.68
CA VAL A 645 -4.62 7.65 -50.84
C VAL A 645 -4.50 9.15 -50.57
N VAL A 646 -4.76 9.56 -49.33
CA VAL A 646 -4.23 10.82 -48.78
C VAL A 646 -2.87 10.48 -48.18
N CYS A 647 -1.79 10.77 -48.93
CA CYS A 647 -0.44 10.72 -48.38
C CYS A 647 -0.25 11.94 -47.46
N LEU A 648 0.05 11.71 -46.19
CA LEU A 648 0.70 12.72 -45.35
C LEU A 648 2.20 12.67 -45.67
N GLU A 649 2.74 13.78 -46.15
CA GLU A 649 4.19 14.02 -46.25
C GLU A 649 4.83 14.12 -44.85
#